data_AF-A0A2Z6NAS7-F1
#
_entry.id   AF-A0A2Z6NAS7-F1
#
_cell.length_a   1.000
_cell.length_b   1.000
_cell.length_c   1.000
_cell.angle_alpha   90.00
_cell.angle_beta   90.00
_cell.angle_gamma   90.00
#
_symmetry.space_group_name_H-M   'P 1'
#
loop_
_entity.id
_entity.type
_entity.pdbx_description
1 polymer ?
#
loop_
_entity_poly.entity_id
_entity_poly.type
_entity_poly.pdbx_seq_one_letter_code
_entity_poly.pdbx_strand_id
1 'polypeptide(L)'
;MWKMDSLFQGRSSPYNLQQFRHNSPNYPPTKAKNRGDANDMNHVISLFIQLATRLEESSKYVNDRDTLLKLWGNDLPLALCSSSSKHKKNRLVTDRKYRSDDIHGGLDNGQHASDREIRRRLSKLNKKSMDSESDTSDDLDRSSEDGNSDGDTSTSNTDSDQEVHLESRTRDSKGNGYLTPNDGLDFITDEREWGARMTKASLVPPVTRKYDVIDQYVIVADEDDVKRKMRVSLPDDYAEKLTAQKNGTEESDMELPEVKGYKPRKMLEHEVVEQEVYGIDPYTHNLLLDSMPDELEWSLQEKHVFIEDTLLRTLNMQVRHFTGTGSTPMSYPLQPVIQEIEKSAVEHCDTRMISMCQGILKAIARRPDDKYVAYRKGLGVVCNKEEGFGEDDFVVEFLGEVYPVWKWFEKQDGIRSLQKNSKDPAPEFYNIYLERPKGDADGYDLVVVDAMHKANYASRICHSCRPNCEAKVTAVGGHYQIGIYSVRKIQHGEEITFDYNSVTESKEEYEASVCLCGSQVCRGSYLNLTGEGAFQKVLKEWHGILDCHYLMLEACELNSVSEEDYNDLGRAGLGSCLLGGLPDWLVAYAARLVRFINFERTKLPEAILKHNLEEKRKYFSEICLEVERSDAEVQAEGVYNQRLQNLAVTLDKVRYVMRCIFGDPMKAPPPLEKLSPEAVVSFLWKGEDSFVEELLQCMTPHVAESALNDLKSKVRARDPLVSKDIQKAVQKSLLWLRDEVRNLPCTYKCRHDAAADLIHIYAYTKYFFRVLDYKTFTSPPVYISPLDLGPKCADKLGAGLQEYRKIYGQNYCLGQLIFWHNQSDVEPDCTLARASRGSLSLPDISSFYAKAHKPSRQRVYGPKTVRSMLTRMEKHPQRPWPKDQIWSFKSSPKFFGSPMLDAVINNTPLDREMVHWLKHRPAIFQAMWDR
;
A
#
# COMPACT_ATOMS: atom_id res chain seq x y z
N MET A 1 18.70 -62.74 -2.18
CA MET A 1 19.92 -63.53 -1.93
C MET A 1 20.42 -63.09 -0.56
N TRP A 2 20.26 -63.97 0.44
CA TRP A 2 20.69 -63.91 1.86
C TRP A 2 20.08 -62.76 2.69
N LYS A 3 18.99 -63.01 3.47
CA LYS A 3 18.90 -63.60 4.83
C LYS A 3 19.59 -62.75 5.91
N MET A 4 19.14 -62.60 7.15
CA MET A 4 17.90 -62.85 7.91
C MET A 4 18.32 -62.61 9.38
N ASP A 5 17.49 -61.90 10.14
CA ASP A 5 17.18 -61.99 11.58
C ASP A 5 18.21 -62.36 12.66
N SER A 6 17.96 -61.77 13.85
CA SER A 6 17.90 -62.40 15.21
C SER A 6 18.62 -61.54 16.26
N LEU A 7 18.19 -61.37 17.53
CA LEU A 7 17.10 -61.83 18.42
C LEU A 7 17.14 -60.85 19.63
N PHE A 8 16.03 -60.24 20.07
CA PHE A 8 15.11 -60.66 21.15
C PHE A 8 15.63 -60.71 22.61
N GLN A 9 14.84 -60.02 23.46
CA GLN A 9 14.36 -60.39 24.81
C GLN A 9 15.18 -60.07 26.08
N GLY A 10 14.54 -59.29 26.96
CA GLY A 10 14.87 -59.14 28.39
C GLY A 10 13.86 -58.28 29.16
N ARG A 11 12.81 -58.93 29.65
CA ARG A 11 11.66 -58.40 30.44
C ARG A 11 12.08 -57.85 31.82
N SER A 12 11.38 -56.81 32.32
CA SER A 12 10.61 -56.87 33.58
C SER A 12 9.93 -55.53 33.94
N SER A 13 8.59 -55.50 33.81
CA SER A 13 7.65 -54.68 34.60
C SER A 13 7.75 -55.11 36.10
N PRO A 14 7.30 -54.36 37.14
CA PRO A 14 5.86 -54.09 37.31
C PRO A 14 5.36 -52.96 38.25
N TYR A 15 4.04 -52.67 38.17
CA TYR A 15 3.13 -52.11 39.22
C TYR A 15 3.45 -50.69 39.77
N ASN A 16 2.52 -49.81 40.18
CA ASN A 16 1.12 -49.86 40.57
C ASN A 16 0.63 -48.39 40.65
N LEU A 17 -0.53 -48.06 40.09
CA LEU A 17 -1.29 -46.86 40.50
C LEU A 17 -2.66 -47.36 40.99
N GLN A 18 -2.78 -47.48 42.32
CA GLN A 18 -4.00 -47.84 43.01
C GLN A 18 -4.88 -46.60 43.24
N GLN A 19 -6.17 -46.82 43.02
CA GLN A 19 -7.32 -45.96 43.29
C GLN A 19 -7.40 -45.48 44.75
N PHE A 20 -8.01 -44.31 44.97
CA PHE A 20 -9.08 -44.17 45.97
C PHE A 20 -10.21 -43.26 45.46
N ARG A 21 -11.43 -43.68 45.81
CA ARG A 21 -12.75 -43.28 45.31
C ARG A 21 -13.34 -42.07 46.05
N HIS A 22 -14.30 -41.45 45.35
CA HIS A 22 -15.59 -40.90 45.81
C HIS A 22 -15.59 -39.77 46.87
N ASN A 23 -16.18 -38.63 46.50
CA ASN A 23 -17.54 -38.27 46.93
C ASN A 23 -18.00 -36.94 46.30
N SER A 24 -19.02 -37.01 45.45
CA SER A 24 -19.89 -35.88 45.11
C SER A 24 -21.21 -36.06 45.85
N PRO A 25 -21.75 -35.02 46.53
CA PRO A 25 -23.16 -34.97 46.86
C PRO A 25 -23.96 -34.16 45.82
N ASN A 26 -25.20 -34.62 45.63
CA ASN A 26 -26.24 -34.12 44.73
C ASN A 26 -26.85 -32.75 45.15
N TYR A 27 -27.23 -31.97 44.12
CA TYR A 27 -28.40 -31.06 43.91
C TYR A 27 -29.34 -30.67 45.09
N PRO A 28 -29.95 -29.45 45.13
CA PRO A 28 -30.92 -28.99 44.12
C PRO A 28 -31.02 -27.45 43.85
N PRO A 29 -31.89 -27.01 42.90
CA PRO A 29 -31.89 -25.68 42.29
C PRO A 29 -32.95 -24.73 42.87
N THR A 30 -32.68 -23.43 42.93
CA THR A 30 -33.71 -22.40 43.19
C THR A 30 -33.47 -21.10 42.41
N LYS A 31 -34.52 -20.67 41.72
CA LYS A 31 -34.65 -19.44 40.91
C LYS A 31 -34.69 -18.19 41.79
N ALA A 32 -34.03 -17.09 41.37
CA ALA A 32 -34.47 -15.73 41.67
C ALA A 32 -33.89 -14.66 40.69
N LYS A 33 -34.77 -14.16 39.82
CA LYS A 33 -34.96 -12.76 39.35
C LYS A 33 -33.74 -11.82 39.26
N ASN A 34 -33.33 -11.50 38.02
CA ASN A 34 -32.80 -10.17 37.68
C ASN A 34 -33.91 -9.35 37.02
N ARG A 35 -34.36 -8.31 37.73
CA ARG A 35 -35.17 -7.20 37.22
C ARG A 35 -34.29 -5.95 37.27
N GLY A 36 -34.29 -5.20 36.18
CA GLY A 36 -33.98 -3.77 36.14
C GLY A 36 -32.61 -3.44 35.57
N ASP A 37 -32.60 -2.96 34.32
CA ASP A 37 -31.74 -1.84 33.84
C ASP A 37 -32.21 -1.35 32.46
N ALA A 38 -33.52 -1.15 32.32
CA ALA A 38 -34.12 -0.51 31.13
C ALA A 38 -34.40 0.99 31.34
N ASN A 39 -34.14 1.53 32.54
CA ASN A 39 -34.38 2.94 32.86
C ASN A 39 -33.17 3.86 32.65
N ASP A 40 -31.95 3.32 32.52
CA ASP A 40 -30.75 4.15 32.30
C ASP A 40 -30.52 4.52 30.82
N MET A 41 -30.92 3.66 29.88
CA MET A 41 -30.77 3.98 28.45
C MET A 41 -31.69 5.11 27.99
N ASN A 42 -32.89 5.24 28.56
CA ASN A 42 -33.81 6.34 28.21
C ASN A 42 -33.34 7.70 28.74
N HIS A 43 -32.58 7.72 29.85
CA HIS A 43 -31.98 8.95 30.36
C HIS A 43 -30.79 9.39 29.50
N VAL A 44 -29.96 8.42 29.06
CA VAL A 44 -28.83 8.69 28.14
C VAL A 44 -29.31 9.15 26.77
N ILE A 45 -30.37 8.55 26.21
CA ILE A 45 -30.95 8.99 24.93
C ILE A 45 -31.57 10.39 25.04
N SER A 46 -32.24 10.71 26.15
CA SER A 46 -32.79 12.05 26.39
C SER A 46 -31.69 13.13 26.50
N LEU A 47 -30.58 12.82 27.17
CA LEU A 47 -29.42 13.71 27.26
C LEU A 47 -28.70 13.88 25.91
N PHE A 48 -28.64 12.83 25.09
CA PHE A 48 -28.05 12.89 23.75
C PHE A 48 -28.91 13.71 22.77
N ILE A 49 -30.24 13.58 22.85
CA ILE A 49 -31.17 14.38 22.06
C ILE A 49 -31.11 15.86 22.48
N GLN A 50 -31.01 16.16 23.79
CA GLN A 50 -30.84 17.52 24.30
C GLN A 50 -29.51 18.15 23.91
N LEU A 51 -28.44 17.36 23.80
CA LEU A 51 -27.14 17.83 23.34
C LEU A 51 -27.16 18.13 21.83
N ALA A 52 -27.79 17.26 21.03
CA ALA A 52 -27.96 17.45 19.59
C ALA A 52 -28.83 18.68 19.28
N THR A 53 -29.91 18.92 20.03
CA THR A 53 -30.74 20.13 19.86
C THR A 53 -30.00 21.41 20.25
N ARG A 54 -29.13 21.39 21.27
CA ARG A 54 -28.30 22.56 21.63
C ARG A 54 -27.19 22.86 20.62
N LEU A 55 -26.65 21.83 19.97
CA LEU A 55 -25.61 21.99 18.95
C LEU A 55 -26.21 22.50 17.62
N GLU A 56 -27.42 22.08 17.23
CA GLU A 56 -28.13 22.62 16.06
C GLU A 56 -28.64 24.07 16.25
N GLU A 57 -28.97 24.49 17.48
CA GLU A 57 -29.33 25.88 17.77
C GLU A 57 -28.12 26.83 17.71
N SER A 58 -26.89 26.31 17.85
CA SER A 58 -25.65 27.10 17.82
C SER A 58 -25.08 27.35 16.41
N SER A 59 -25.50 26.61 15.37
CA SER A 59 -25.01 26.77 13.99
C SER A 59 -25.80 27.80 13.15
N LYS A 60 -26.86 28.42 13.69
CA LYS A 60 -27.71 29.39 12.96
C LYS A 60 -27.30 30.86 13.06
N TYR A 61 -26.12 31.20 13.61
CA TYR A 61 -25.65 32.60 13.75
C TYR A 61 -24.42 32.99 12.93
N VAL A 62 -24.02 32.22 11.91
CA VAL A 62 -22.82 32.54 11.09
C VAL A 62 -23.13 32.88 9.62
N ASN A 63 -24.38 32.74 9.15
CA ASN A 63 -24.70 32.93 7.73
C ASN A 63 -25.38 34.27 7.35
N ASP A 64 -24.99 35.37 8.00
CA ASP A 64 -25.50 36.72 7.67
C ASP A 64 -24.38 37.77 7.51
N ARG A 65 -23.24 37.35 6.94
CA ARG A 65 -22.10 38.23 6.68
C ARG A 65 -21.56 38.25 5.25
N ASP A 66 -22.25 37.61 4.31
CA ASP A 66 -21.88 37.60 2.88
C ASP A 66 -22.82 38.41 1.95
N THR A 67 -23.81 39.10 2.53
CA THR A 67 -24.81 39.88 1.77
C THR A 67 -24.67 41.39 1.95
N LEU A 68 -23.49 41.88 2.35
CA LEU A 68 -23.20 43.30 2.57
C LEU A 68 -21.91 43.80 1.89
N LEU A 69 -21.49 43.15 0.80
CA LEU A 69 -20.37 43.59 -0.04
C LEU A 69 -20.71 43.67 -1.55
N LYS A 70 -21.99 43.64 -1.91
CA LYS A 70 -22.48 43.75 -3.30
C LYS A 70 -23.17 45.09 -3.65
N LEU A 71 -22.93 46.14 -2.88
CA LEU A 71 -23.52 47.47 -3.10
C LEU A 71 -22.46 48.57 -3.02
N TRP A 72 -21.48 48.52 -3.93
CA TRP A 72 -20.85 49.71 -4.51
C TRP A 72 -20.54 49.42 -5.98
N GLY A 73 -21.33 50.03 -6.86
CA GLY A 73 -21.15 49.98 -8.30
C GLY A 73 -20.32 51.16 -8.81
N ASN A 74 -19.61 50.86 -9.90
CA ASN A 74 -19.40 51.68 -11.10
C ASN A 74 -18.72 53.05 -10.98
N ASP A 75 -17.54 53.16 -11.60
CA ASP A 75 -17.27 54.12 -12.69
C ASP A 75 -16.09 53.65 -13.57
N LEU A 76 -16.26 53.78 -14.90
CA LEU A 76 -15.35 53.48 -16.04
C LEU A 76 -14.66 54.80 -16.51
N PRO A 77 -13.84 54.90 -17.61
CA PRO A 77 -13.12 53.92 -18.48
C PRO A 77 -11.68 54.37 -18.91
N LEU A 78 -10.99 53.53 -19.73
CA LEU A 78 -10.13 53.82 -20.93
C LEU A 78 -8.94 52.82 -21.00
N ALA A 79 -8.96 51.78 -21.85
CA ALA A 79 -8.62 51.72 -23.28
C ALA A 79 -7.14 52.00 -23.63
N LEU A 80 -6.38 50.95 -24.01
CA LEU A 80 -5.62 50.81 -25.28
C LEU A 80 -4.66 49.60 -25.34
N CYS A 81 -4.99 48.68 -26.26
CA CYS A 81 -4.16 47.95 -27.24
C CYS A 81 -2.70 47.47 -26.98
N SER A 82 -2.56 46.15 -27.21
CA SER A 82 -1.71 45.50 -28.24
C SER A 82 -0.22 45.15 -27.98
N SER A 83 0.04 43.83 -28.05
CA SER A 83 1.11 43.12 -28.76
C SER A 83 2.58 43.54 -28.61
N SER A 84 3.44 42.59 -28.21
CA SER A 84 4.42 41.99 -29.13
C SER A 84 5.30 40.92 -28.46
N SER A 85 5.49 39.84 -29.21
CA SER A 85 6.52 38.82 -29.05
C SER A 85 7.91 39.33 -29.50
N LYS A 86 8.99 38.87 -28.87
CA LYS A 86 10.13 38.12 -29.48
C LYS A 86 11.48 38.34 -28.79
N HIS A 87 12.17 37.20 -28.59
CA HIS A 87 13.62 36.97 -28.80
C HIS A 87 14.58 37.55 -27.74
N LYS A 88 15.72 36.96 -27.37
CA LYS A 88 16.51 35.80 -27.86
C LYS A 88 17.68 35.55 -26.86
N LYS A 89 18.15 34.30 -26.81
CA LYS A 89 19.56 33.83 -26.76
C LYS A 89 20.47 34.06 -25.53
N ASN A 90 20.81 32.90 -24.94
CA ASN A 90 22.12 32.21 -24.91
C ASN A 90 23.33 32.74 -24.11
N ARG A 91 23.96 31.70 -23.50
CA ARG A 91 25.37 31.47 -23.11
C ARG A 91 25.80 32.05 -21.75
N LEU A 92 26.11 31.23 -20.74
CA LEU A 92 27.13 30.17 -20.56
C LEU A 92 28.56 30.74 -20.38
N VAL A 93 29.17 30.32 -19.26
CA VAL A 93 30.60 30.00 -19.02
C VAL A 93 31.39 30.89 -18.02
N THR A 94 31.99 30.17 -17.05
CA THR A 94 33.24 30.35 -16.26
C THR A 94 33.31 31.33 -15.09
N ASP A 95 33.26 30.74 -13.89
CA ASP A 95 34.43 30.33 -13.07
C ASP A 95 35.64 31.28 -12.98
N ARG A 96 35.97 31.69 -11.75
CA ARG A 96 37.29 32.19 -11.37
C ARG A 96 37.58 31.97 -9.88
N LYS A 97 38.85 31.63 -9.65
CA LYS A 97 39.44 30.85 -8.56
C LYS A 97 40.41 31.72 -7.73
N TYR A 98 40.73 31.24 -6.51
CA TYR A 98 41.84 31.61 -5.59
C TYR A 98 41.65 32.88 -4.72
N ARG A 99 42.06 32.94 -3.43
CA ARG A 99 43.19 32.29 -2.74
C ARG A 99 43.04 32.27 -1.20
N SER A 100 43.79 31.38 -0.57
CA SER A 100 44.00 31.11 0.87
C SER A 100 44.75 32.21 1.64
N ASP A 101 44.48 32.32 2.95
CA ASP A 101 45.48 32.61 4.00
C ASP A 101 45.07 31.94 5.32
N ASP A 102 46.04 31.28 5.94
CA ASP A 102 45.99 30.62 7.26
C ASP A 102 45.87 31.64 8.41
N ILE A 103 45.15 31.28 9.49
CA ILE A 103 45.49 31.56 10.91
C ILE A 103 44.69 30.60 11.82
N HIS A 104 45.41 29.99 12.76
CA HIS A 104 44.93 29.07 13.82
C HIS A 104 43.82 29.65 14.72
N GLY A 105 42.91 28.78 15.17
CA GLY A 105 42.11 28.95 16.39
C GLY A 105 40.86 28.08 16.41
N GLY A 106 40.85 27.02 17.21
CA GLY A 106 39.66 26.18 17.40
C GLY A 106 38.60 26.83 18.29
N LEU A 107 37.33 26.57 17.99
CA LEU A 107 36.26 26.19 18.92
C LEU A 107 34.90 26.12 18.20
N ASP A 108 34.07 25.32 18.83
CA ASP A 108 32.73 24.79 18.58
C ASP A 108 31.57 25.82 18.39
N ASN A 109 30.46 25.30 17.87
CA ASN A 109 29.07 25.79 17.89
C ASN A 109 28.57 26.94 16.97
N GLY A 110 27.53 26.60 16.19
CA GLY A 110 26.48 27.50 15.73
C GLY A 110 25.42 26.72 14.92
N GLN A 111 24.11 26.90 15.06
CA GLN A 111 23.32 27.87 15.84
C GLN A 111 21.90 27.29 15.99
N HIS A 112 21.51 26.91 17.21
CA HIS A 112 20.11 26.71 17.57
C HIS A 112 19.43 28.08 17.62
N ALA A 113 18.39 28.26 16.81
CA ALA A 113 17.51 29.42 16.90
C ALA A 113 16.93 29.50 18.32
N SER A 114 17.01 30.69 18.94
CA SER A 114 16.71 30.84 20.37
C SER A 114 15.22 30.62 20.70
N ASP A 115 14.93 29.60 21.52
CA ASP A 115 13.62 29.22 22.09
C ASP A 115 12.88 30.33 22.86
N ARG A 116 13.53 31.48 23.08
CA ARG A 116 12.93 32.62 23.78
C ARG A 116 12.01 33.44 22.87
N GLU A 117 12.23 33.39 21.56
CA GLU A 117 11.39 34.09 20.55
C GLU A 117 10.09 33.30 20.28
N ILE A 118 10.15 31.97 20.35
CA ILE A 118 9.00 31.05 20.20
C ILE A 118 7.98 31.25 21.33
N ARG A 119 8.44 31.32 22.59
CA ARG A 119 7.57 31.57 23.76
C ARG A 119 6.85 32.93 23.72
N ARG A 120 7.44 33.96 23.10
CA ARG A 120 6.78 35.27 22.93
C ARG A 120 5.70 35.26 21.86
N ARG A 121 5.87 34.49 20.79
CA ARG A 121 4.93 34.44 19.66
C ARG A 121 3.67 33.62 19.95
N LEU A 122 3.78 32.57 20.77
CA LEU A 122 2.66 31.73 21.19
C LEU A 122 1.60 32.46 22.02
N SER A 123 1.96 33.57 22.69
CA SER A 123 1.00 34.38 23.47
C SER A 123 0.01 35.21 22.64
N LYS A 124 0.21 35.33 21.31
CA LYS A 124 -0.59 36.22 20.44
C LYS A 124 -1.62 35.51 19.55
N LEU A 125 -1.75 34.18 19.63
CA LEU A 125 -2.54 33.40 18.66
C LEU A 125 -3.84 32.79 19.20
N ASN A 126 -4.21 33.01 20.47
CA ASN A 126 -5.50 32.57 21.05
C ASN A 126 -6.72 33.37 20.57
N LYS A 127 -6.77 33.77 19.28
CA LYS A 127 -7.94 34.43 18.72
C LYS A 127 -8.09 34.17 17.23
N LYS A 128 -8.45 32.94 16.88
CA LYS A 128 -9.42 32.56 15.82
C LYS A 128 -9.21 31.10 15.39
N SER A 129 -10.22 30.27 15.65
CA SER A 129 -10.53 29.06 14.88
C SER A 129 -12.02 29.10 14.53
N MET A 130 -12.37 28.69 13.30
CA MET A 130 -13.48 27.79 12.96
C MET A 130 -13.64 27.71 11.42
N ASP A 131 -13.95 26.48 10.99
CA ASP A 131 -14.53 26.02 9.71
C ASP A 131 -13.60 25.56 8.57
N SER A 132 -13.58 24.22 8.33
CA SER A 132 -13.66 23.62 6.99
C SER A 132 -14.15 22.16 7.06
N GLU A 133 -15.26 21.89 6.38
CA GLU A 133 -15.85 20.56 6.12
C GLU A 133 -15.07 19.80 5.03
N SER A 134 -15.04 18.46 5.10
CA SER A 134 -14.59 17.60 4.00
C SER A 134 -15.51 16.39 3.82
N ASP A 135 -16.18 16.34 2.66
CA ASP A 135 -16.97 15.23 2.14
C ASP A 135 -16.09 14.21 1.40
N THR A 136 -16.06 12.96 1.87
CA THR A 136 -15.77 11.77 1.06
C THR A 136 -16.38 10.52 1.73
N SER A 137 -17.47 9.99 1.17
CA SER A 137 -18.00 8.66 1.51
C SER A 137 -18.03 7.79 0.25
N ASP A 138 -17.20 6.74 0.21
CA ASP A 138 -17.26 5.68 -0.78
C ASP A 138 -17.79 4.41 -0.09
N ASP A 139 -19.06 4.07 -0.35
CA ASP A 139 -19.69 2.83 0.12
C ASP A 139 -19.41 1.66 -0.83
N LEU A 140 -19.00 0.54 -0.24
CA LEU A 140 -18.71 -0.74 -0.89
C LEU A 140 -19.96 -1.63 -0.89
N ASP A 141 -20.60 -1.80 -2.05
CA ASP A 141 -21.65 -2.82 -2.23
C ASP A 141 -21.15 -4.00 -3.07
N ARG A 142 -21.07 -5.18 -2.43
CA ARG A 142 -20.85 -6.48 -3.05
C ARG A 142 -22.16 -7.27 -3.04
N SER A 143 -22.67 -7.59 -4.22
CA SER A 143 -23.71 -8.61 -4.41
C SER A 143 -23.07 -9.99 -4.59
N SER A 144 -23.60 -10.96 -3.85
CA SER A 144 -23.33 -12.40 -3.96
C SER A 144 -24.39 -13.08 -4.83
N GLU A 145 -23.96 -13.91 -5.77
CA GLU A 145 -24.80 -14.96 -6.37
C GLU A 145 -24.31 -16.30 -5.80
N ASP A 146 -25.22 -17.06 -5.20
CA ASP A 146 -25.21 -18.53 -5.25
C ASP A 146 -26.66 -19.03 -5.14
N GLY A 147 -26.94 -20.14 -5.84
CA GLY A 147 -28.27 -20.51 -6.31
C GLY A 147 -29.17 -21.35 -5.39
N ASN A 148 -30.45 -21.35 -5.78
CA ASN A 148 -31.53 -22.34 -5.65
C ASN A 148 -31.91 -22.94 -4.28
N SER A 149 -33.11 -22.59 -3.81
CA SER A 149 -34.19 -23.55 -3.48
C SER A 149 -35.51 -22.80 -3.18
N ASP A 150 -36.62 -23.41 -3.61
CA ASP A 150 -38.00 -22.93 -3.61
C ASP A 150 -38.63 -22.59 -2.23
N GLY A 151 -39.68 -21.74 -2.25
CA GLY A 151 -40.67 -21.65 -1.16
C GLY A 151 -41.46 -20.34 -1.10
N ASP A 152 -42.69 -20.35 -1.63
CA ASP A 152 -43.70 -19.28 -1.53
C ASP A 152 -43.98 -18.84 -0.08
N THR A 153 -44.20 -17.54 0.15
CA THR A 153 -45.47 -17.00 0.71
C THR A 153 -45.51 -15.48 0.83
N SER A 154 -46.70 -14.96 0.53
CA SER A 154 -47.20 -13.58 0.61
C SER A 154 -47.14 -12.94 2.01
N THR A 155 -47.00 -11.61 2.10
CA THR A 155 -48.05 -10.67 2.55
C THR A 155 -47.57 -9.21 2.59
N SER A 156 -48.56 -8.32 2.49
CA SER A 156 -48.58 -6.90 2.15
C SER A 156 -48.29 -5.93 3.30
N ASN A 157 -47.95 -4.66 2.97
CA ASN A 157 -48.80 -3.47 3.22
C ASN A 157 -48.09 -2.12 2.90
N THR A 158 -48.59 -1.47 1.84
CA THR A 158 -48.94 -0.03 1.61
C THR A 158 -48.56 1.03 2.67
N ASP A 159 -47.85 2.11 2.29
CA ASP A 159 -48.31 3.47 1.85
C ASP A 159 -48.87 4.34 3.02
N SER A 160 -48.65 5.65 3.21
CA SER A 160 -48.43 6.81 2.32
C SER A 160 -48.24 8.13 3.14
N ASP A 161 -47.58 9.15 2.55
CA ASP A 161 -47.89 10.62 2.48
C ASP A 161 -48.05 11.49 3.78
N GLN A 162 -47.84 12.83 3.86
CA GLN A 162 -47.44 13.95 2.98
C GLN A 162 -47.18 15.23 3.84
N GLU A 163 -46.35 16.13 3.28
CA GLU A 163 -46.41 17.61 3.24
C GLU A 163 -46.21 18.60 4.43
N VAL A 164 -45.72 19.77 4.01
CA VAL A 164 -45.00 20.89 4.63
C VAL A 164 -45.95 22.02 5.06
N HIS A 165 -45.60 22.82 6.09
CA HIS A 165 -45.88 24.27 6.08
C HIS A 165 -44.98 25.06 7.06
N LEU A 166 -44.36 26.12 6.54
CA LEU A 166 -43.59 27.16 7.22
C LEU A 166 -44.50 28.33 7.63
N GLU A 167 -44.25 28.96 8.77
CA GLU A 167 -44.61 30.38 8.98
C GLU A 167 -43.69 31.10 9.99
N SER A 168 -43.31 32.30 9.60
CA SER A 168 -42.37 33.25 10.20
C SER A 168 -42.96 34.12 11.32
N ARG A 169 -42.13 34.64 12.24
CA ARG A 169 -42.25 36.03 12.77
C ARG A 169 -41.05 36.43 13.64
N THR A 170 -40.38 37.52 13.28
CA THR A 170 -39.44 38.28 14.11
C THR A 170 -40.01 39.67 14.42
N ARG A 171 -39.62 40.23 15.58
CA ARG A 171 -39.76 41.66 15.91
C ARG A 171 -38.61 42.13 16.82
N ASP A 172 -38.12 43.33 16.51
CA ASP A 172 -36.93 44.05 16.96
C ASP A 172 -36.80 44.38 18.47
N SER A 173 -35.59 44.64 18.97
CA SER A 173 -35.00 46.01 19.09
C SER A 173 -33.91 46.21 20.19
N LYS A 174 -32.82 46.88 19.76
CA LYS A 174 -31.95 47.90 20.43
C LYS A 174 -31.39 47.73 21.86
N GLY A 175 -30.08 47.99 22.01
CA GLY A 175 -29.54 48.84 23.09
C GLY A 175 -28.15 48.48 23.67
N ASN A 176 -27.16 49.35 23.45
CA ASN A 176 -25.77 49.34 23.97
C ASN A 176 -25.63 49.37 25.50
N GLY A 177 -24.51 48.85 26.04
CA GLY A 177 -23.97 49.30 27.35
C GLY A 177 -22.88 48.43 28.03
N TYR A 178 -21.60 48.83 27.85
CA TYR A 178 -20.43 48.81 28.76
C TYR A 178 -20.15 47.71 29.82
N LEU A 179 -18.96 47.06 29.65
CA LEU A 179 -17.86 46.72 30.60
C LEU A 179 -18.16 46.41 32.10
N THR A 180 -17.97 45.18 32.59
CA THR A 180 -16.80 44.52 33.29
C THR A 180 -17.40 43.36 34.15
N PRO A 181 -16.71 42.42 34.87
CA PRO A 181 -15.27 42.18 35.16
C PRO A 181 -14.82 40.68 35.08
N ASN A 182 -13.56 40.39 35.46
CA ASN A 182 -13.05 39.21 36.20
C ASN A 182 -13.74 37.83 36.06
N ASP A 183 -13.04 36.81 35.54
CA ASP A 183 -12.73 35.55 36.23
C ASP A 183 -11.97 34.58 35.31
N GLY A 184 -11.01 33.84 35.86
CA GLY A 184 -10.26 32.81 35.15
C GLY A 184 -11.03 31.51 35.01
N LEU A 185 -10.64 30.69 34.05
CA LEU A 185 -10.27 29.26 34.18
C LEU A 185 -10.17 28.62 32.79
N ASP A 186 -9.26 27.63 32.72
CA ASP A 186 -9.18 26.51 31.78
C ASP A 186 -8.81 26.75 30.31
N PHE A 187 -7.51 26.66 30.03
CA PHE A 187 -6.95 26.38 28.68
C PHE A 187 -5.87 25.28 28.70
N ILE A 188 -5.82 24.40 29.71
CA ILE A 188 -4.75 23.36 29.85
C ILE A 188 -5.23 21.94 29.51
N THR A 189 -6.45 21.76 28.99
CA THR A 189 -6.98 20.40 28.73
C THR A 189 -6.78 19.87 27.31
N ASP A 190 -6.46 20.70 26.30
CA ASP A 190 -6.46 20.26 24.90
C ASP A 190 -5.11 19.75 24.35
N GLU A 191 -3.97 20.01 25.01
CA GLU A 191 -2.67 19.42 24.59
C GLU A 191 -2.51 17.94 25.02
N ARG A 192 -3.39 17.42 25.89
CA ARG A 192 -3.36 16.02 26.34
C ARG A 192 -3.93 15.02 25.33
N GLU A 193 -4.67 15.48 24.32
CA GLU A 193 -5.48 14.57 23.50
C GLU A 193 -4.71 13.80 22.40
N TRP A 194 -3.56 14.30 21.94
CA TRP A 194 -2.79 13.59 20.92
C TRP A 194 -2.02 12.38 21.50
N GLY A 195 -1.51 12.50 22.74
CA GLY A 195 -0.89 11.39 23.46
C GLY A 195 -1.90 10.38 24.02
N ALA A 196 -3.14 10.81 24.30
CA ALA A 196 -4.16 9.98 24.93
C ALA A 196 -4.93 9.04 23.98
N ARG A 197 -4.91 9.29 22.65
CA ARG A 197 -5.57 8.39 21.66
C ARG A 197 -4.88 7.03 21.51
N MET A 198 -3.65 6.89 21.99
CA MET A 198 -2.87 5.64 21.94
C MET A 198 -3.28 4.58 22.98
N THR A 199 -4.29 4.83 23.83
CA THR A 199 -4.57 3.98 25.00
C THR A 199 -5.71 2.95 24.84
N LYS A 200 -6.25 2.74 23.63
CA LYS A 200 -7.34 1.76 23.40
C LYS A 200 -7.18 0.81 22.21
N ALA A 201 -6.23 1.03 21.30
CA ALA A 201 -6.00 0.13 20.18
C ALA A 201 -5.00 -0.96 20.59
N SER A 202 -5.54 -2.11 21.00
CA SER A 202 -4.90 -3.43 20.92
C SER A 202 -3.44 -3.52 21.40
N LEU A 203 -3.28 -3.82 22.70
CA LEU A 203 -2.09 -4.47 23.24
C LEU A 203 -1.78 -5.71 22.37
N VAL A 204 -0.82 -5.57 21.44
CA VAL A 204 -0.32 -6.69 20.64
C VAL A 204 0.17 -7.77 21.62
N PRO A 205 -0.31 -9.02 21.53
CA PRO A 205 0.12 -10.07 22.44
C PRO A 205 1.65 -10.24 22.36
N PRO A 206 2.38 -10.09 23.46
CA PRO A 206 3.82 -10.24 23.48
C PRO A 206 4.27 -11.64 23.03
N VAL A 207 5.21 -11.66 22.10
CA VAL A 207 5.61 -12.85 21.33
C VAL A 207 6.37 -13.85 22.19
N THR A 208 5.68 -14.87 22.69
CA THR A 208 6.27 -16.02 23.43
C THR A 208 6.29 -17.29 22.57
N ARG A 209 6.51 -17.11 21.27
CA ARG A 209 6.45 -18.20 20.31
C ARG A 209 7.61 -19.19 20.47
N LYS A 210 7.46 -20.40 19.97
CA LYS A 210 8.59 -21.33 19.77
C LYS A 210 8.95 -21.33 18.28
N TYR A 211 10.25 -21.32 17.99
CA TYR A 211 10.82 -21.52 16.66
C TYR A 211 11.81 -22.69 16.73
N ASP A 212 12.00 -23.39 15.61
CA ASP A 212 13.06 -24.39 15.48
C ASP A 212 14.39 -23.67 15.27
N VAL A 213 15.36 -23.94 16.15
CA VAL A 213 16.69 -23.31 16.07
C VAL A 213 17.44 -23.87 14.86
N ILE A 214 17.95 -22.98 14.02
CA ILE A 214 18.78 -23.31 12.85
C ILE A 214 20.12 -22.59 12.88
N ASP A 215 21.14 -23.22 12.29
CA ASP A 215 22.49 -22.67 12.19
C ASP A 215 22.83 -22.12 10.81
N GLN A 216 22.02 -22.44 9.81
CA GLN A 216 22.16 -22.01 8.41
C GLN A 216 20.78 -21.78 7.79
N TYR A 217 20.73 -21.01 6.71
CA TYR A 217 19.51 -20.81 5.92
C TYR A 217 18.87 -22.12 5.46
N VAL A 218 17.55 -22.19 5.50
CA VAL A 218 16.79 -23.36 5.03
C VAL A 218 16.02 -22.99 3.78
N ILE A 219 16.50 -23.40 2.61
CA ILE A 219 15.86 -23.10 1.34
C ILE A 219 14.59 -23.95 1.18
N VAL A 220 13.46 -23.29 0.89
CA VAL A 220 12.14 -23.95 0.87
C VAL A 220 11.79 -24.53 -0.50
N ALA A 221 12.19 -23.86 -1.57
CA ALA A 221 11.92 -24.28 -2.94
C ALA A 221 12.98 -23.72 -3.89
N ASP A 222 13.12 -24.37 -5.06
CA ASP A 222 13.99 -23.89 -6.15
C ASP A 222 15.44 -23.63 -5.70
N GLU A 223 16.07 -24.66 -5.15
CA GLU A 223 17.36 -24.55 -4.45
C GLU A 223 18.45 -23.93 -5.31
N ASP A 224 18.54 -24.33 -6.58
CA ASP A 224 19.54 -23.81 -7.52
C ASP A 224 19.34 -22.31 -7.79
N ASP A 225 18.10 -21.87 -7.95
CA ASP A 225 17.77 -20.47 -8.20
C ASP A 225 18.05 -19.59 -6.97
N VAL A 226 17.62 -20.03 -5.79
CA VAL A 226 17.89 -19.32 -4.53
C VAL A 226 19.39 -19.24 -4.27
N LYS A 227 20.14 -20.33 -4.44
CA LYS A 227 21.61 -20.32 -4.30
C LYS A 227 22.28 -19.40 -5.31
N ARG A 228 21.77 -19.32 -6.54
CA ARG A 228 22.26 -18.40 -7.56
C ARG A 228 22.03 -16.94 -7.16
N LYS A 229 20.84 -16.61 -6.65
CA LYS A 229 20.49 -15.25 -6.18
C LYS A 229 21.29 -14.81 -4.95
N MET A 230 21.61 -15.76 -4.06
CA MET A 230 22.41 -15.49 -2.87
C MET A 230 23.92 -15.54 -3.12
N ARG A 231 24.38 -15.89 -4.33
CA ARG A 231 25.81 -15.89 -4.66
C ARG A 231 26.27 -14.47 -4.99
N VAL A 232 27.44 -14.12 -4.50
CA VAL A 232 28.08 -12.82 -4.74
C VAL A 232 28.87 -12.87 -6.04
N SER A 233 28.77 -11.81 -6.85
CA SER A 233 29.63 -11.58 -8.02
C SER A 233 30.23 -10.19 -7.94
N LEU A 234 31.52 -10.11 -7.64
CA LEU A 234 32.21 -8.82 -7.50
C LEU A 234 32.55 -8.26 -8.89
N PRO A 235 32.37 -6.95 -9.14
CA PRO A 235 32.88 -6.30 -10.35
C PRO A 235 34.40 -6.47 -10.52
N ASP A 236 34.87 -6.54 -11.76
CA ASP A 236 36.30 -6.70 -12.08
C ASP A 236 37.17 -5.60 -11.46
N ASP A 237 36.63 -4.39 -11.33
CA ASP A 237 37.24 -3.17 -10.79
C ASP A 237 36.80 -2.87 -9.34
N TYR A 238 36.32 -3.86 -8.60
CA TYR A 238 35.76 -3.69 -7.25
C TYR A 238 36.67 -2.89 -6.29
N ALA A 239 37.98 -3.16 -6.27
CA ALA A 239 38.92 -2.48 -5.38
C ALA A 239 39.05 -0.98 -5.69
N GLU A 240 38.99 -0.61 -6.97
CA GLU A 240 39.07 0.77 -7.43
C GLU A 240 37.78 1.52 -7.08
N LYS A 241 36.61 0.93 -7.40
CA LYS A 241 35.30 1.50 -7.07
C LYS A 241 35.07 1.67 -5.57
N LEU A 242 35.47 0.68 -4.77
CA LEU A 242 35.38 0.77 -3.30
C LEU A 242 36.26 1.90 -2.74
N THR A 243 37.44 2.11 -3.33
CA THR A 243 38.33 3.21 -2.94
C THR A 243 37.75 4.56 -3.35
N ALA A 244 37.15 4.65 -4.54
CA ALA A 244 36.50 5.86 -5.03
C ALA A 244 35.27 6.26 -4.19
N GLN A 245 34.44 5.28 -3.80
CA GLN A 245 33.30 5.49 -2.87
C GLN A 245 33.77 6.01 -1.50
N LYS A 246 34.82 5.42 -0.91
CA LYS A 246 35.37 5.87 0.38
C LYS A 246 35.96 7.28 0.31
N ASN A 247 36.56 7.63 -0.82
CA ASN A 247 37.17 8.94 -1.03
C ASN A 247 36.17 10.01 -1.52
N GLY A 248 34.89 9.65 -1.69
CA GLY A 248 33.84 10.54 -2.21
C GLY A 248 34.12 11.07 -3.62
N THR A 249 34.92 10.35 -4.41
CA THR A 249 35.38 10.79 -5.75
C THR A 249 34.48 10.26 -6.87
N GLU A 250 33.64 9.26 -6.59
CA GLU A 250 32.57 8.76 -7.46
C GLU A 250 31.22 8.96 -6.79
N GLU A 251 30.33 9.72 -7.43
CA GLU A 251 28.88 9.72 -7.18
C GLU A 251 28.24 8.52 -7.90
N SER A 252 28.68 7.29 -7.57
CA SER A 252 27.97 6.09 -8.03
C SER A 252 26.78 5.85 -7.10
N ASP A 253 25.56 6.09 -7.60
CA ASP A 253 24.28 5.80 -6.93
C ASP A 253 24.09 4.31 -6.57
N MET A 254 24.93 3.41 -7.11
CA MET A 254 24.82 1.97 -6.89
C MET A 254 25.68 1.48 -5.72
N GLU A 255 25.02 0.90 -4.72
CA GLU A 255 25.65 0.24 -3.58
C GLU A 255 26.41 -1.02 -4.03
N LEU A 256 27.71 -1.08 -3.69
CA LEU A 256 28.57 -2.24 -3.97
C LEU A 256 28.38 -3.33 -2.92
N PRO A 257 28.69 -4.60 -3.25
CA PRO A 257 28.69 -5.67 -2.26
C PRO A 257 29.62 -5.37 -1.06
N GLU A 258 29.08 -5.33 0.16
CA GLU A 258 29.88 -5.15 1.38
C GLU A 258 30.52 -6.48 1.80
N VAL A 259 31.78 -6.69 1.45
CA VAL A 259 32.53 -7.92 1.75
C VAL A 259 33.03 -7.89 3.20
N LYS A 260 32.64 -8.88 4.00
CA LYS A 260 33.07 -9.04 5.40
C LYS A 260 33.75 -10.40 5.59
N GLY A 261 34.73 -10.45 6.49
CA GLY A 261 35.30 -11.71 6.96
C GLY A 261 34.30 -12.47 7.85
N TYR A 262 34.37 -13.80 7.85
CA TYR A 262 33.56 -14.60 8.77
C TYR A 262 33.90 -14.27 10.22
N LYS A 263 32.87 -13.96 11.02
CA LYS A 263 32.93 -13.81 12.47
C LYS A 263 31.87 -14.73 13.07
N PRO A 264 32.14 -15.43 14.18
CA PRO A 264 31.11 -16.18 14.88
C PRO A 264 30.08 -15.23 15.51
N ARG A 265 28.81 -15.65 15.51
CA ARG A 265 27.73 -14.94 16.22
C ARG A 265 27.97 -14.93 17.74
N LYS A 266 27.42 -13.93 18.42
CA LYS A 266 27.51 -13.82 19.89
C LYS A 266 26.82 -15.01 20.57
N MET A 267 27.42 -15.51 21.64
CA MET A 267 26.90 -16.71 22.31
C MET A 267 25.68 -16.41 23.19
N LEU A 268 24.59 -17.15 22.98
CA LEU A 268 23.41 -17.11 23.85
C LEU A 268 23.77 -17.55 25.28
N GLU A 269 23.11 -16.98 26.28
CA GLU A 269 23.34 -17.13 27.73
C GLU A 269 24.70 -16.62 28.25
N HIS A 270 25.64 -16.29 27.36
CA HIS A 270 26.97 -15.81 27.74
C HIS A 270 27.13 -14.34 27.35
N GLU A 271 27.10 -14.03 26.05
CA GLU A 271 27.27 -12.67 25.53
C GLU A 271 25.92 -11.96 25.31
N VAL A 272 24.87 -12.71 24.98
CA VAL A 272 23.49 -12.19 24.83
C VAL A 272 22.50 -13.10 25.55
N VAL A 273 21.36 -12.55 25.96
CA VAL A 273 20.28 -13.30 26.60
C VAL A 273 18.94 -12.98 25.94
N GLU A 274 18.11 -14.01 25.71
CA GLU A 274 16.71 -13.84 25.30
C GLU A 274 15.85 -13.69 26.56
N GLN A 275 15.13 -12.58 26.70
CA GLN A 275 14.29 -12.30 27.88
C GLN A 275 13.10 -11.43 27.54
N GLU A 276 12.12 -11.32 28.44
CA GLU A 276 11.08 -10.30 28.32
C GLU A 276 11.69 -8.90 28.37
N VAL A 277 11.21 -8.03 27.49
CA VAL A 277 11.60 -6.62 27.42
C VAL A 277 10.39 -5.71 27.45
N TYR A 278 10.55 -4.56 28.09
CA TYR A 278 9.54 -3.53 28.24
C TYR A 278 10.03 -2.24 27.61
N GLY A 279 9.09 -1.45 27.12
CA GLY A 279 9.34 -0.17 26.48
C GLY A 279 8.31 0.86 26.91
N ILE A 280 8.51 2.12 26.54
CA ILE A 280 7.58 3.21 26.86
C ILE A 280 7.06 3.82 25.57
N ASP A 281 5.80 4.26 25.60
CA ASP A 281 5.17 4.98 24.49
C ASP A 281 5.59 6.48 24.50
N PRO A 282 5.33 7.22 23.40
CA PRO A 282 5.67 8.65 23.33
C PRO A 282 5.01 9.49 24.44
N TYR A 283 3.81 9.10 24.89
CA TYR A 283 3.12 9.77 25.99
C TYR A 283 3.91 9.66 27.29
N THR A 284 4.32 8.45 27.67
CA THR A 284 5.09 8.20 28.90
C THR A 284 6.47 8.85 28.82
N HIS A 285 7.12 8.88 27.66
CA HIS A 285 8.37 9.59 27.46
C HIS A 285 8.23 11.09 27.79
N ASN A 286 7.23 11.77 27.21
CA ASN A 286 6.97 13.19 27.47
C ASN A 286 6.57 13.44 28.92
N LEU A 287 5.74 12.56 29.49
CA LEU A 287 5.35 12.63 30.90
C LEU A 287 6.54 12.55 31.84
N LEU A 288 7.55 11.72 31.53
CA LEU A 288 8.79 11.66 32.29
C LEU A 288 9.59 12.96 32.16
N LEU A 289 9.75 13.52 30.95
CA LEU A 289 10.43 14.80 30.73
C LEU A 289 9.79 15.94 31.53
N ASP A 290 8.46 16.04 31.50
CA ASP A 290 7.66 17.02 32.24
C ASP A 290 7.68 16.84 33.77
N SER A 291 8.26 15.73 34.22
CA SER A 291 8.41 15.37 35.64
C SER A 291 9.82 15.59 36.16
N MET A 292 10.77 15.86 35.26
CA MET A 292 12.15 16.17 35.63
C MET A 292 12.24 17.60 36.16
N PRO A 293 12.99 17.84 37.25
CA PRO A 293 13.10 19.16 37.85
C PRO A 293 13.80 20.16 36.92
N ASP A 294 13.23 21.36 36.78
CA ASP A 294 13.79 22.47 35.99
C ASP A 294 14.97 23.17 36.68
N GLU A 295 15.15 22.93 37.98
CA GLU A 295 16.08 23.63 38.86
C GLU A 295 17.53 23.14 38.72
N LEU A 296 17.76 22.03 37.99
CA LEU A 296 19.08 21.45 37.77
C LEU A 296 19.60 21.79 36.36
N GLU A 297 20.91 22.04 36.22
CA GLU A 297 21.60 22.29 34.93
C GLU A 297 21.66 21.06 34.01
N TRP A 298 20.53 20.41 33.72
CA TRP A 298 20.46 19.34 32.73
C TRP A 298 20.04 19.93 31.39
N SER A 299 20.86 19.70 30.38
CA SER A 299 20.46 19.88 29.00
C SER A 299 19.31 18.92 28.65
N LEU A 300 18.50 19.31 27.67
CA LEU A 300 17.43 18.45 27.14
C LEU A 300 18.00 17.10 26.68
N GLN A 301 19.18 17.10 26.07
CA GLN A 301 19.86 15.88 25.62
C GLN A 301 20.17 14.92 26.79
N GLU A 302 20.64 15.41 27.93
CA GLU A 302 20.91 14.56 29.09
C GLU A 302 19.62 13.97 29.67
N LYS A 303 18.51 14.73 29.63
CA LYS A 303 17.18 14.23 30.03
C LYS A 303 16.73 13.05 29.16
N HIS A 304 16.91 13.14 27.84
CA HIS A 304 16.59 12.04 26.94
C HIS A 304 17.52 10.83 27.14
N VAL A 305 18.83 11.06 27.32
CA VAL A 305 19.80 10.00 27.64
C VAL A 305 19.43 9.27 28.94
N PHE A 306 18.95 9.98 29.96
CA PHE A 306 18.45 9.34 31.18
C PHE A 306 17.31 8.36 30.88
N ILE A 307 16.31 8.77 30.10
CA ILE A 307 15.18 7.91 29.75
C ILE A 307 15.64 6.72 28.91
N GLU A 308 16.37 6.99 27.83
CA GLU A 308 16.66 5.99 26.80
C GLU A 308 17.75 4.99 27.23
N ASP A 309 18.79 5.46 27.92
CA ASP A 309 19.97 4.65 28.19
C ASP A 309 20.06 4.19 29.67
N THR A 310 19.45 4.94 30.61
CA THR A 310 19.50 4.61 32.05
C THR A 310 18.21 3.94 32.52
N LEU A 311 17.05 4.56 32.29
CA LEU A 311 15.76 4.05 32.75
C LEU A 311 15.39 2.75 32.04
N LEU A 312 15.39 2.72 30.70
CA LEU A 312 15.01 1.52 29.94
C LEU A 312 15.95 0.34 30.18
N ARG A 313 17.25 0.60 30.30
CA ARG A 313 18.24 -0.42 30.66
C ARG A 313 17.99 -1.01 32.05
N THR A 314 17.77 -0.14 33.05
CA THR A 314 17.50 -0.59 34.43
C THR A 314 16.18 -1.36 34.49
N LEU A 315 15.16 -0.90 33.78
CA LEU A 315 13.88 -1.58 33.63
C LEU A 315 14.07 -2.99 33.06
N ASN A 316 14.76 -3.12 31.93
CA ASN A 316 14.98 -4.40 31.26
C ASN A 316 15.85 -5.35 32.12
N MET A 317 16.78 -4.83 32.92
CA MET A 317 17.49 -5.66 33.91
C MET A 317 16.58 -6.17 35.04
N GLN A 318 15.67 -5.33 35.56
CA GLN A 318 14.75 -5.72 36.64
C GLN A 318 13.73 -6.77 36.20
N VAL A 319 13.23 -6.67 34.97
CA VAL A 319 12.17 -7.55 34.43
C VAL A 319 12.68 -8.90 33.91
N ARG A 320 14.00 -9.17 33.98
CA ARG A 320 14.64 -10.41 33.51
C ARG A 320 14.05 -11.71 34.10
N HIS A 321 13.42 -11.62 35.27
CA HIS A 321 12.79 -12.77 35.94
C HIS A 321 11.45 -13.18 35.30
N PHE A 322 10.86 -12.34 34.44
CA PHE A 322 9.65 -12.71 33.71
C PHE A 322 9.96 -13.65 32.54
N THR A 323 9.16 -14.70 32.43
CA THR A 323 9.36 -15.79 31.46
C THR A 323 8.34 -15.76 30.31
N GLY A 324 7.51 -14.71 30.27
CA GLY A 324 6.47 -14.53 29.27
C GLY A 324 5.22 -15.40 29.45
N THR A 325 5.25 -16.39 30.34
CA THR A 325 4.09 -17.21 30.73
C THR A 325 3.08 -16.39 31.54
N GLY A 326 1.84 -16.89 31.70
CA GLY A 326 0.63 -16.15 32.13
C GLY A 326 0.65 -15.35 33.45
N SER A 327 1.79 -15.28 34.14
CA SER A 327 2.08 -14.35 35.25
C SER A 327 2.79 -13.05 34.82
N THR A 328 3.20 -12.92 33.55
CA THR A 328 3.95 -11.74 33.07
C THR A 328 3.02 -10.57 32.79
N PRO A 329 3.16 -9.42 33.48
CA PRO A 329 2.20 -8.32 33.39
C PRO A 329 2.32 -7.56 32.06
N MET A 330 1.20 -7.07 31.53
CA MET A 330 1.23 -6.29 30.28
C MET A 330 1.85 -4.90 30.46
N SER A 331 1.68 -4.32 31.65
CA SER A 331 2.29 -3.05 32.04
C SER A 331 3.16 -3.22 33.27
N TYR A 332 4.23 -2.43 33.36
CA TYR A 332 5.17 -2.43 34.48
C TYR A 332 5.30 -1.00 35.04
N PRO A 333 5.07 -0.77 36.35
CA PRO A 333 5.20 0.56 36.92
C PRO A 333 6.66 1.05 36.90
N LEU A 334 6.88 2.32 36.55
CA LEU A 334 8.24 2.88 36.47
C LEU A 334 8.82 3.30 37.83
N GLN A 335 7.96 3.48 38.85
CA GLN A 335 8.40 3.92 40.18
C GLN A 335 9.49 3.03 40.80
N PRO A 336 9.37 1.68 40.84
CA PRO A 336 10.43 0.81 41.35
C PRO A 336 11.75 0.89 40.57
N VAL A 337 11.67 1.17 39.26
CA VAL A 337 12.86 1.35 38.41
C VAL A 337 13.61 2.61 38.82
N ILE A 338 12.88 3.72 38.97
CA ILE A 338 13.47 5.02 39.36
C ILE A 338 14.07 4.95 40.77
N GLN A 339 13.42 4.23 41.70
CA GLN A 339 13.94 4.01 43.06
C GLN A 339 15.26 3.21 43.06
N GLU A 340 15.41 2.22 42.18
CA GLU A 340 16.68 1.49 42.07
C GLU A 340 17.79 2.36 41.45
N ILE A 341 17.46 3.19 40.46
CA ILE A 341 18.41 4.17 39.91
C ILE A 341 18.84 5.16 40.98
N GLU A 342 17.90 5.67 41.80
CA GLU A 342 18.22 6.55 42.94
C GLU A 342 19.16 5.85 43.92
N LYS A 343 18.86 4.61 44.30
CA LYS A 343 19.67 3.82 45.21
C LYS A 343 21.10 3.61 44.66
N SER A 344 21.23 3.23 43.40
CA SER A 344 22.54 3.11 42.75
C SER A 344 23.28 4.45 42.71
N ALA A 345 22.58 5.56 42.45
CA ALA A 345 23.17 6.89 42.49
C ALA A 345 23.66 7.31 43.89
N VAL A 346 22.92 6.94 44.95
CA VAL A 346 23.35 7.11 46.34
C VAL A 346 24.64 6.33 46.63
N GLU A 347 24.72 5.07 46.19
CA GLU A 347 25.91 4.22 46.38
C GLU A 347 27.15 4.80 45.69
N HIS A 348 26.98 5.44 44.52
CA HIS A 348 28.06 6.06 43.75
C HIS A 348 28.27 7.55 44.04
N CYS A 349 27.55 8.12 45.02
CA CYS A 349 27.58 9.54 45.37
C CYS A 349 27.25 10.51 44.20
N ASP A 350 26.41 10.10 43.25
CA ASP A 350 25.95 10.95 42.14
C ASP A 350 24.77 11.84 42.57
N THR A 351 25.11 13.00 43.13
CA THR A 351 24.13 13.97 43.64
C THR A 351 23.20 14.51 42.57
N ARG A 352 23.65 14.59 41.31
CA ARG A 352 22.81 15.06 40.19
C ARG A 352 21.73 14.03 39.89
N MET A 353 22.11 12.76 39.76
CA MET A 353 21.17 11.66 39.47
C MET A 353 20.17 11.44 40.62
N ILE A 354 20.62 11.53 41.88
CA ILE A 354 19.74 11.46 43.06
C ILE A 354 18.64 12.52 42.97
N SER A 355 19.02 13.78 42.69
CA SER A 355 18.07 14.88 42.60
C SER A 355 17.07 14.70 41.43
N MET A 356 17.53 14.15 40.30
CA MET A 356 16.67 13.80 39.16
C MET A 356 15.61 12.77 39.55
N CYS A 357 16.04 11.63 40.12
CA CYS A 357 15.12 10.58 40.55
C CYS A 357 14.11 11.07 41.60
N GLN A 358 14.55 11.85 42.58
CA GLN A 358 13.67 12.42 43.60
C GLN A 358 12.64 13.38 43.01
N GLY A 359 13.03 14.18 42.01
CA GLY A 359 12.11 15.05 41.28
C GLY A 359 11.01 14.25 40.60
N ILE A 360 11.38 13.21 39.85
CA ILE A 360 10.43 12.34 39.15
C ILE A 360 9.52 11.60 40.15
N LEU A 361 10.08 11.01 41.23
CA LEU A 361 9.29 10.30 42.25
C LEU A 361 8.29 11.22 42.96
N LYS A 362 8.67 12.48 43.20
CA LYS A 362 7.78 13.50 43.76
C LYS A 362 6.68 13.89 42.78
N ALA A 363 6.96 13.94 41.48
CA ALA A 363 5.95 14.17 40.45
C ALA A 363 4.96 13.00 40.34
N ILE A 364 5.45 11.75 40.35
CA ILE A 364 4.63 10.53 40.39
C ILE A 364 3.66 10.58 41.58
N ALA A 365 4.15 10.92 42.78
CA ALA A 365 3.32 11.00 43.99
C ALA A 365 2.27 12.14 43.93
N ARG A 366 2.53 13.21 43.18
CA ARG A 366 1.63 14.37 43.03
C ARG A 366 0.59 14.21 41.93
N ARG A 367 0.84 13.31 40.97
CA ARG A 367 0.01 13.09 39.77
C ARG A 367 -0.49 11.63 39.72
N PRO A 368 -1.35 11.19 40.65
CA PRO A 368 -1.77 9.78 40.75
C PRO A 368 -2.62 9.30 39.56
N ASP A 369 -3.23 10.22 38.81
CA ASP A 369 -4.04 9.90 37.62
C ASP A 369 -3.18 9.69 36.36
N ASP A 370 -1.92 10.13 36.38
CA ASP A 370 -1.00 9.99 35.24
C ASP A 370 -0.33 8.61 35.26
N LYS A 371 -0.27 7.96 34.10
CA LYS A 371 0.24 6.58 33.96
C LYS A 371 1.74 6.55 33.69
N TYR A 372 2.56 6.48 34.74
CA TYR A 372 4.01 6.22 34.64
C TYR A 372 4.30 4.71 34.51
N VAL A 373 3.99 4.13 33.36
CA VAL A 373 4.12 2.69 33.11
C VAL A 373 4.90 2.40 31.83
N ALA A 374 5.66 1.32 31.84
CA ALA A 374 6.18 0.69 30.64
C ALA A 374 5.22 -0.41 30.17
N TYR A 375 5.27 -0.72 28.88
CA TYR A 375 4.46 -1.73 28.22
C TYR A 375 5.33 -2.86 27.73
N ARG A 376 4.79 -4.08 27.82
CA ARG A 376 5.48 -5.30 27.39
C ARG A 376 5.64 -5.32 25.87
N LYS A 377 6.86 -5.52 25.38
CA LYS A 377 7.16 -5.69 23.95
C LYS A 377 7.23 -7.17 23.54
N GLY A 378 7.41 -8.07 24.50
CA GLY A 378 7.59 -9.51 24.29
C GLY A 378 9.03 -9.95 24.54
N LEU A 379 9.40 -11.10 23.97
CA LEU A 379 10.77 -11.59 24.05
C LEU A 379 11.69 -10.76 23.15
N GLY A 380 12.71 -10.17 23.77
CA GLY A 380 13.77 -9.38 23.17
C GLY A 380 15.15 -9.98 23.43
N VAL A 381 16.19 -9.36 22.87
CA VAL A 381 17.58 -9.75 23.08
C VAL A 381 18.31 -8.65 23.85
N VAL A 382 19.01 -9.02 24.92
CA VAL A 382 19.75 -8.10 25.79
C VAL A 382 21.23 -8.48 25.82
N CYS A 383 22.11 -7.47 25.86
CA CYS A 383 23.54 -7.67 26.04
C CYS A 383 23.84 -8.21 27.45
N ASN A 384 24.44 -9.40 27.53
CA ASN A 384 24.82 -10.05 28.80
C ASN A 384 26.34 -10.05 29.02
N LYS A 385 27.12 -9.51 28.08
CA LYS A 385 28.56 -9.34 28.18
C LYS A 385 28.92 -8.14 29.05
N GLU A 386 29.74 -8.33 30.10
CA GLU A 386 30.07 -7.29 31.08
C GLU A 386 30.75 -6.06 30.44
N GLU A 387 31.68 -6.27 29.51
CA GLU A 387 32.37 -5.20 28.78
C GLU A 387 31.51 -4.54 27.68
N GLY A 388 30.36 -5.13 27.36
CA GLY A 388 29.49 -4.71 26.26
C GLY A 388 30.02 -5.09 24.87
N PHE A 389 29.43 -4.51 23.83
CA PHE A 389 29.86 -4.65 22.44
C PHE A 389 30.44 -3.35 21.91
N GLY A 390 31.44 -3.45 21.03
CA GLY A 390 32.02 -2.30 20.33
C GLY A 390 31.12 -1.76 19.22
N GLU A 391 31.61 -0.80 18.46
CA GLU A 391 31.00 -0.33 17.20
C GLU A 391 31.46 -1.22 16.01
N ASP A 392 30.60 -1.44 15.01
CA ASP A 392 30.78 -2.39 13.89
C ASP A 392 31.06 -3.84 14.35
N ASP A 393 30.59 -4.19 15.55
CA ASP A 393 30.69 -5.54 16.10
C ASP A 393 29.58 -6.41 15.50
N PHE A 394 29.96 -7.56 14.96
CA PHE A 394 29.01 -8.54 14.44
C PHE A 394 28.26 -9.21 15.60
N VAL A 395 26.93 -9.09 15.59
CA VAL A 395 26.04 -9.65 16.61
C VAL A 395 25.57 -11.05 16.21
N VAL A 396 24.90 -11.16 15.05
CA VAL A 396 24.26 -12.40 14.59
C VAL A 396 23.85 -12.30 13.11
N GLU A 397 23.77 -13.42 12.40
CA GLU A 397 23.05 -13.48 11.11
C GLU A 397 21.53 -13.57 11.35
N PHE A 398 20.71 -12.86 10.57
CA PHE A 398 19.27 -13.10 10.56
C PHE A 398 18.96 -14.35 9.72
N LEU A 399 18.73 -15.48 10.40
CA LEU A 399 18.44 -16.77 9.78
C LEU A 399 16.95 -17.06 9.71
N GLY A 400 16.55 -17.72 8.63
CA GLY A 400 15.17 -18.13 8.39
C GLY A 400 15.02 -19.17 7.29
N GLU A 401 13.77 -19.47 6.98
CA GLU A 401 13.37 -20.18 5.77
C GLU A 401 13.50 -19.25 4.57
N VAL A 402 14.29 -19.64 3.56
CA VAL A 402 14.52 -18.83 2.37
C VAL A 402 13.58 -19.27 1.25
N TYR A 403 12.74 -18.34 0.83
CA TYR A 403 11.79 -18.53 -0.25
C TYR A 403 12.27 -17.81 -1.52
N PRO A 404 12.21 -18.47 -2.69
CA PRO A 404 12.13 -17.71 -3.93
C PRO A 404 10.83 -16.89 -3.90
N VAL A 405 10.87 -15.71 -4.50
CA VAL A 405 9.83 -14.69 -4.34
C VAL A 405 8.47 -15.23 -4.76
N TRP A 406 8.35 -15.91 -5.91
CA TRP A 406 7.09 -16.51 -6.34
C TRP A 406 6.47 -17.45 -5.31
N LYS A 407 7.28 -18.25 -4.59
CA LYS A 407 6.80 -19.21 -3.58
C LYS A 407 6.34 -18.52 -2.29
N TRP A 408 7.03 -17.45 -1.92
CA TRP A 408 6.60 -16.58 -0.81
C TRP A 408 5.19 -16.03 -1.07
N PHE A 409 4.94 -15.51 -2.27
CA PHE A 409 3.63 -14.97 -2.62
C PHE A 409 2.54 -16.06 -2.72
N GLU A 410 2.86 -17.30 -3.13
CA GLU A 410 1.91 -18.41 -3.01
C GLU A 410 1.51 -18.69 -1.55
N LYS A 411 2.47 -18.62 -0.60
CA LYS A 411 2.21 -18.76 0.84
C LYS A 411 1.28 -17.64 1.33
N GLN A 412 1.60 -16.40 0.98
CA GLN A 412 0.78 -15.22 1.33
C GLN A 412 -0.63 -15.29 0.76
N ASP A 413 -0.80 -15.74 -0.49
CA ASP A 413 -2.11 -15.93 -1.10
C ASP A 413 -2.93 -16.99 -0.36
N GLY A 414 -2.31 -18.09 0.03
CA GLY A 414 -2.98 -19.12 0.80
C GLY A 414 -3.35 -18.67 2.21
N ILE A 415 -2.49 -17.90 2.90
CA ILE A 415 -2.79 -17.30 4.21
C ILE A 415 -4.02 -16.38 4.08
N ARG A 416 -4.02 -15.48 3.10
CA ARG A 416 -5.15 -14.58 2.82
C ARG A 416 -6.43 -15.34 2.46
N SER A 417 -6.32 -16.42 1.68
CA SER A 417 -7.44 -17.28 1.31
C SER A 417 -8.05 -18.01 2.51
N LEU A 418 -7.25 -18.31 3.55
CA LEU A 418 -7.73 -18.96 4.78
C LEU A 418 -8.29 -17.96 5.80
N GLN A 419 -7.81 -16.72 5.79
CA GLN A 419 -8.25 -15.65 6.71
C GLN A 419 -9.57 -14.95 6.31
N LYS A 420 -10.22 -15.35 5.20
CA LYS A 420 -11.50 -14.82 4.64
C LYS A 420 -12.32 -13.94 5.58
N ASN A 421 -12.41 -12.63 5.28
CA ASN A 421 -13.24 -11.63 5.97
C ASN A 421 -12.89 -11.37 7.44
N SER A 422 -11.72 -11.76 7.93
CA SER A 422 -11.31 -11.27 9.24
C SER A 422 -10.99 -9.78 9.16
N LYS A 423 -11.64 -8.97 10.01
CA LYS A 423 -11.20 -7.61 10.35
C LYS A 423 -9.99 -7.63 11.30
N ASP A 424 -9.49 -8.82 11.64
CA ASP A 424 -8.32 -8.93 12.50
C ASP A 424 -7.08 -8.37 11.77
N PRO A 425 -6.16 -7.76 12.53
CA PRO A 425 -4.91 -7.25 11.98
C PRO A 425 -4.16 -8.35 11.23
N ALA A 426 -3.41 -7.94 10.19
CA ALA A 426 -2.57 -8.81 9.40
C ALA A 426 -1.67 -9.68 10.30
N PRO A 427 -1.34 -10.92 9.91
CA PRO A 427 -0.43 -11.75 10.66
C PRO A 427 0.93 -11.05 10.82
N GLU A 428 1.58 -11.25 11.96
CA GLU A 428 2.90 -10.70 12.25
C GLU A 428 3.91 -11.17 11.18
N PHE A 429 4.52 -10.21 10.48
CA PHE A 429 5.51 -10.48 9.44
C PHE A 429 6.91 -10.59 10.05
N TYR A 430 7.52 -11.78 9.98
CA TYR A 430 8.90 -12.05 10.41
C TYR A 430 9.86 -12.16 9.22
N ASN A 431 9.44 -11.65 8.06
CA ASN A 431 10.19 -11.76 6.83
C ASN A 431 11.04 -10.53 6.55
N ILE A 432 12.25 -10.75 6.03
CA ILE A 432 13.12 -9.72 5.50
C ILE A 432 13.45 -10.07 4.05
N TYR A 433 13.42 -9.08 3.16
CA TYR A 433 13.95 -9.24 1.81
C TYR A 433 15.48 -9.23 1.88
N LEU A 434 16.10 -10.32 1.45
CA LEU A 434 17.54 -10.36 1.22
C LEU A 434 17.75 -9.87 -0.22
N GLU A 435 18.09 -8.59 -0.33
CA GLU A 435 18.29 -7.90 -1.60
C GLU A 435 19.77 -7.93 -2.01
N ARG A 436 20.04 -8.44 -3.22
CA ARG A 436 21.37 -8.37 -3.82
C ARG A 436 21.68 -6.92 -4.18
N PRO A 437 22.80 -6.33 -3.74
CA PRO A 437 23.17 -4.96 -4.07
C PRO A 437 23.16 -4.68 -5.58
N LYS A 438 22.67 -3.51 -5.97
CA LYS A 438 22.57 -3.07 -7.38
C LYS A 438 23.92 -2.99 -8.09
N GLY A 439 25.00 -2.74 -7.34
CA GLY A 439 26.37 -2.67 -7.85
C GLY A 439 27.08 -4.02 -7.95
N ASP A 440 26.42 -5.14 -7.65
CA ASP A 440 26.95 -6.49 -7.95
C ASP A 440 27.07 -6.69 -9.48
N ALA A 441 28.08 -7.44 -9.93
CA ALA A 441 28.36 -7.66 -11.34
C ALA A 441 27.23 -8.38 -12.11
N ASP A 442 26.46 -9.26 -11.45
CA ASP A 442 25.27 -9.87 -12.06
C ASP A 442 23.99 -9.05 -11.82
N GLY A 443 24.09 -7.95 -11.07
CA GLY A 443 23.01 -7.02 -10.75
C GLY A 443 22.02 -7.50 -9.69
N TYR A 444 21.06 -6.63 -9.42
CA TYR A 444 20.01 -6.75 -8.40
C TYR A 444 19.07 -7.93 -8.64
N ASP A 445 18.73 -8.64 -7.57
CA ASP A 445 17.67 -9.65 -7.45
C ASP A 445 17.38 -9.82 -5.95
N LEU A 446 16.35 -10.59 -5.58
CA LEU A 446 16.01 -10.79 -4.17
C LEU A 446 15.42 -12.17 -3.87
N VAL A 447 15.54 -12.54 -2.60
CA VAL A 447 14.84 -13.67 -1.97
C VAL A 447 14.19 -13.21 -0.67
N VAL A 448 13.25 -14.00 -0.13
CA VAL A 448 12.57 -13.68 1.12
C VAL A 448 13.06 -14.61 2.22
N VAL A 449 13.54 -14.07 3.33
CA VAL A 449 13.94 -14.83 4.52
C VAL A 449 12.84 -14.70 5.55
N ASP A 450 12.10 -15.78 5.81
CA ASP A 450 11.03 -15.84 6.80
C ASP A 450 11.51 -16.55 8.08
N ALA A 451 11.59 -15.82 9.18
CA ALA A 451 12.04 -16.34 10.48
C ALA A 451 10.87 -16.85 11.36
N MET A 452 9.70 -17.08 10.78
CA MET A 452 8.49 -17.39 11.54
C MET A 452 8.49 -18.79 12.20
N HIS A 453 9.04 -19.80 11.54
CA HIS A 453 9.05 -21.20 12.03
C HIS A 453 10.45 -21.71 12.36
N LYS A 454 11.42 -21.39 11.51
CA LYS A 454 12.83 -21.74 11.71
C LYS A 454 13.63 -20.46 11.80
N ALA A 455 14.41 -20.29 12.85
CA ALA A 455 15.17 -19.06 13.08
C ALA A 455 16.34 -19.28 14.05
N ASN A 456 17.06 -18.21 14.34
CA ASN A 456 17.87 -18.08 15.55
C ASN A 456 17.35 -16.90 16.40
N TYR A 457 18.08 -16.52 17.45
CA TYR A 457 17.66 -15.44 18.35
C TYR A 457 17.55 -14.07 17.66
N ALA A 458 18.06 -13.90 16.42
CA ALA A 458 17.92 -12.65 15.67
C ALA A 458 16.45 -12.27 15.43
N SER A 459 15.58 -13.26 15.28
CA SER A 459 14.12 -13.10 15.15
C SER A 459 13.45 -12.41 16.34
N ARG A 460 14.16 -12.26 17.48
CA ARG A 460 13.68 -11.63 18.71
C ARG A 460 14.21 -10.22 18.92
N ILE A 461 15.12 -9.77 18.07
CA ILE A 461 15.67 -8.43 18.21
C ILE A 461 14.57 -7.42 17.87
N CYS A 462 14.27 -6.54 18.81
CA CYS A 462 13.13 -5.63 18.73
C CYS A 462 13.44 -4.37 17.91
N HIS A 463 12.37 -3.69 17.50
CA HIS A 463 12.46 -2.40 16.82
C HIS A 463 12.87 -1.27 17.78
N SER A 464 13.72 -0.35 17.29
CA SER A 464 13.86 1.00 17.83
C SER A 464 13.99 2.04 16.72
N CYS A 465 13.37 3.22 16.90
CA CYS A 465 13.55 4.36 15.99
C CYS A 465 14.94 5.03 16.14
N ARG A 466 15.63 4.81 17.28
CA ARG A 466 17.04 5.15 17.49
C ARG A 466 17.78 3.86 17.87
N PRO A 467 18.07 2.99 16.91
CA PRO A 467 18.61 1.67 17.20
C PRO A 467 20.08 1.72 17.64
N ASN A 468 20.56 0.61 18.19
CA ASN A 468 21.99 0.39 18.49
C ASN A 468 22.64 -0.64 17.56
N CYS A 469 21.86 -1.29 16.71
CA CYS A 469 22.30 -2.13 15.61
C CYS A 469 21.65 -1.74 14.29
N GLU A 470 22.26 -2.16 13.19
CA GLU A 470 21.69 -2.16 11.84
C GLU A 470 21.64 -3.58 11.29
N ALA A 471 20.60 -3.88 10.49
CA ALA A 471 20.54 -5.10 9.69
C ALA A 471 20.93 -4.74 8.26
N LYS A 472 21.96 -5.42 7.71
CA LYS A 472 22.45 -5.14 6.37
C LYS A 472 22.87 -6.40 5.62
N VAL A 473 22.76 -6.35 4.30
CA VAL A 473 23.17 -7.46 3.43
C VAL A 473 24.69 -7.41 3.26
N THR A 474 25.38 -8.46 3.71
CA THR A 474 26.84 -8.57 3.63
C THR A 474 27.24 -9.82 2.86
N ALA A 475 28.36 -9.72 2.14
CA ALA A 475 28.97 -10.82 1.41
C ALA A 475 29.99 -11.53 2.32
N VAL A 476 29.70 -12.77 2.72
CA VAL A 476 30.56 -13.61 3.56
C VAL A 476 30.74 -14.97 2.90
N GLY A 477 31.99 -15.39 2.68
CA GLY A 477 32.28 -16.69 2.06
C GLY A 477 31.67 -16.85 0.65
N GLY A 478 31.57 -15.77 -0.13
CA GLY A 478 31.00 -15.77 -1.48
C GLY A 478 29.47 -15.81 -1.53
N HIS A 479 28.79 -15.68 -0.40
CA HIS A 479 27.34 -15.70 -0.31
C HIS A 479 26.82 -14.47 0.45
N TYR A 480 25.65 -13.99 0.07
CA TYR A 480 24.93 -12.95 0.78
C TYR A 480 24.23 -13.51 2.02
N GLN A 481 24.31 -12.75 3.11
CA GLN A 481 23.57 -12.96 4.34
C GLN A 481 23.08 -11.63 4.89
N ILE A 482 22.01 -11.66 5.68
CA ILE A 482 21.57 -10.51 6.47
C ILE A 482 22.35 -10.56 7.78
N GLY A 483 23.30 -9.66 7.97
CA GLY A 483 24.08 -9.53 9.20
C GLY A 483 23.59 -8.39 10.07
N ILE A 484 23.56 -8.61 11.38
CA ILE A 484 23.25 -7.57 12.37
C ILE A 484 24.55 -7.10 13.00
N TYR A 485 24.82 -5.80 12.87
CA TYR A 485 26.05 -5.16 13.35
C TYR A 485 25.71 -4.01 14.28
N SER A 486 26.50 -3.80 15.32
CA SER A 486 26.32 -2.63 16.19
C SER A 486 26.75 -1.34 15.46
N VAL A 487 25.96 -0.29 15.60
CA VAL A 487 26.28 1.05 15.06
C VAL A 487 26.88 1.99 16.10
N ARG A 488 26.90 1.55 17.37
CA ARG A 488 27.54 2.22 18.49
C ARG A 488 27.89 1.21 19.57
N LYS A 489 28.62 1.64 20.59
CA LYS A 489 28.85 0.83 21.79
C LYS A 489 27.52 0.42 22.44
N ILE A 490 27.39 -0.85 22.80
CA ILE A 490 26.23 -1.43 23.51
C ILE A 490 26.68 -1.85 24.90
N GLN A 491 26.01 -1.38 25.95
CA GLN A 491 26.40 -1.67 27.33
C GLN A 491 25.78 -2.97 27.85
N HIS A 492 26.39 -3.56 28.89
CA HIS A 492 25.78 -4.66 29.61
C HIS A 492 24.37 -4.28 30.11
N GLY A 493 23.40 -5.18 29.94
CA GLY A 493 22.00 -4.98 30.29
C GLY A 493 21.20 -4.16 29.27
N GLU A 494 21.84 -3.60 28.25
CA GLU A 494 21.16 -2.85 27.20
C GLU A 494 20.47 -3.78 26.20
N GLU A 495 19.26 -3.42 25.80
CA GLU A 495 18.50 -4.15 24.78
C GLU A 495 19.11 -3.92 23.39
N ILE A 496 19.31 -4.99 22.63
CA ILE A 496 19.76 -4.95 21.25
C ILE A 496 18.54 -4.65 20.37
N THR A 497 18.66 -3.64 19.51
CA THR A 497 17.55 -3.19 18.64
C THR A 497 18.06 -2.73 17.28
N PHE A 498 17.25 -2.90 16.23
CA PHE A 498 17.48 -2.32 14.90
C PHE A 498 16.21 -1.65 14.35
N ASP A 499 16.34 -0.74 13.38
CA ASP A 499 15.15 -0.21 12.67
C ASP A 499 14.66 -1.26 11.67
N TYR A 500 13.39 -1.67 11.76
CA TYR A 500 12.82 -2.66 10.87
C TYR A 500 12.70 -2.14 9.43
N ASN A 501 12.62 -0.81 9.23
CA ASN A 501 12.39 -0.18 7.94
C ASN A 501 11.19 -0.77 7.17
N SER A 502 10.23 -1.34 7.89
CA SER A 502 9.04 -1.95 7.31
C SER A 502 8.08 -0.88 6.83
N VAL A 503 7.40 -1.17 5.72
CA VAL A 503 6.51 -0.24 5.03
C VAL A 503 5.14 -0.89 4.89
N THR A 504 4.06 -0.14 5.12
CA THR A 504 2.68 -0.57 4.90
C THR A 504 1.89 0.46 4.08
N GLU A 505 0.98 0.00 3.24
CA GLU A 505 -0.02 0.84 2.56
C GLU A 505 -1.34 0.94 3.34
N SER A 506 -1.55 0.13 4.38
CA SER A 506 -2.76 0.17 5.21
C SER A 506 -2.58 1.15 6.37
N LYS A 507 -3.45 2.15 6.40
CA LYS A 507 -3.53 3.08 7.53
C LYS A 507 -3.91 2.37 8.82
N GLU A 508 -4.83 1.40 8.73
CA GLU A 508 -5.27 0.61 9.88
C GLU A 508 -4.12 -0.21 10.47
N GLU A 509 -3.27 -0.81 9.63
CA GLU A 509 -2.08 -1.54 10.06
C GLU A 509 -1.04 -0.61 10.68
N TYR A 510 -0.79 0.55 10.07
CA TYR A 510 0.11 1.57 10.61
C TYR A 510 -0.33 2.06 12.00
N GLU A 511 -1.62 2.36 12.17
CA GLU A 511 -2.22 2.79 13.44
C GLU A 511 -2.21 1.68 14.51
N ALA A 512 -2.32 0.41 14.11
CA ALA A 512 -2.21 -0.73 15.02
C ALA A 512 -0.77 -1.06 15.44
N SER A 513 0.24 -0.58 14.70
CA SER A 513 1.65 -0.94 14.85
C SER A 513 2.42 -0.01 15.80
N VAL A 514 1.89 0.16 17.02
CA VAL A 514 2.42 1.07 18.05
C VAL A 514 3.90 0.78 18.36
N CYS A 515 4.73 1.83 18.32
CA CYS A 515 6.14 1.75 18.71
C CYS A 515 6.33 2.05 20.20
N LEU A 516 7.03 1.15 20.89
CA LEU A 516 7.37 1.23 22.32
C LEU A 516 8.88 1.43 22.55
N CYS A 517 9.60 1.98 21.57
CA CYS A 517 11.07 2.10 21.69
C CYS A 517 11.52 3.12 22.75
N GLY A 518 10.65 4.04 23.15
CA GLY A 518 10.95 5.07 24.14
C GLY A 518 11.95 6.15 23.68
N SER A 519 12.27 6.22 22.38
CA SER A 519 13.20 7.23 21.86
C SER A 519 12.58 8.61 21.67
N GLN A 520 13.37 9.67 21.87
CA GLN A 520 12.98 11.06 21.58
C GLN A 520 12.59 11.29 20.11
N VAL A 521 13.14 10.50 19.18
CA VAL A 521 12.83 10.55 17.74
C VAL A 521 11.83 9.47 17.31
N CYS A 522 11.04 8.94 18.25
CA CYS A 522 10.08 7.88 17.97
C CYS A 522 9.03 8.33 16.93
N ARG A 523 8.81 7.50 15.91
CA ARG A 523 7.80 7.70 14.86
C ARG A 523 6.36 7.43 15.34
N GLY A 524 6.18 6.92 16.55
CA GLY A 524 4.90 6.44 17.08
C GLY A 524 4.45 5.08 16.55
N SER A 525 4.87 4.71 15.34
CA SER A 525 4.68 3.38 14.73
C SER A 525 6.02 2.74 14.35
N TYR A 526 6.11 1.42 14.42
CA TYR A 526 7.29 0.68 13.92
C TYR A 526 7.20 0.38 12.42
N LEU A 527 6.08 0.71 11.78
CA LEU A 527 5.90 0.69 10.32
C LEU A 527 5.98 2.12 9.77
N ASN A 528 6.37 2.24 8.51
CA ASN A 528 6.25 3.46 7.73
C ASN A 528 4.99 3.39 6.85
N LEU A 529 4.09 4.37 6.93
CA LEU A 529 2.91 4.42 6.07
C LEU A 529 3.28 5.00 4.70
N THR A 530 3.16 4.19 3.66
CA THR A 530 3.26 4.61 2.25
C THR A 530 1.96 4.29 1.55
N GLY A 531 1.03 5.22 1.38
CA GLY A 531 -0.25 4.76 0.83
C GLY A 531 -1.36 5.76 0.57
N GLU A 532 -1.28 7.00 1.04
CA GLU A 532 -2.38 7.94 0.80
C GLU A 532 -2.03 9.01 -0.23
N GLY A 533 -2.69 8.92 -1.38
CA GLY A 533 -2.79 9.95 -2.40
C GLY A 533 -1.50 10.27 -3.18
N ALA A 534 -0.52 10.89 -2.52
CA ALA A 534 0.61 11.56 -3.15
C ALA A 534 1.63 10.59 -3.76
N PHE A 535 1.97 9.50 -3.07
CA PHE A 535 2.99 8.52 -3.53
C PHE A 535 2.62 7.76 -4.81
N GLN A 536 1.33 7.66 -5.11
CA GLN A 536 0.81 6.99 -6.32
C GLN A 536 0.33 7.99 -7.38
N LYS A 537 0.47 9.30 -7.13
CA LYS A 537 -0.13 10.32 -7.99
C LYS A 537 0.46 10.30 -9.40
N VAL A 538 1.78 10.25 -9.51
CA VAL A 538 2.49 10.23 -10.80
C VAL A 538 2.16 8.94 -11.55
N LEU A 539 2.25 7.77 -10.89
CA LEU A 539 1.80 6.49 -11.43
C LEU A 539 0.36 6.53 -12.00
N LYS A 540 -0.60 7.03 -11.22
CA LYS A 540 -2.02 7.08 -11.62
C LYS A 540 -2.29 8.04 -12.78
N GLU A 541 -1.48 9.09 -12.92
CA GLU A 541 -1.65 10.13 -13.95
C GLU A 541 -0.94 9.77 -15.26
N TRP A 542 0.23 9.13 -15.19
CA TRP A 542 1.13 8.92 -16.34
C TRP A 542 1.34 7.45 -16.72
N HIS A 543 0.81 6.52 -15.93
CA HIS A 543 1.01 5.08 -16.12
C HIS A 543 -0.29 4.32 -15.86
N GLY A 544 -1.38 4.79 -16.46
CA GLY A 544 -2.66 4.11 -16.38
C GLY A 544 -2.72 2.86 -17.26
N ILE A 545 -3.89 2.23 -17.31
CA ILE A 545 -4.09 0.96 -18.03
C ILE A 545 -3.74 1.05 -19.51
N LEU A 546 -4.01 2.18 -20.17
CA LEU A 546 -3.75 2.37 -21.60
C LEU A 546 -2.25 2.57 -21.85
N ASP A 547 -1.57 3.35 -21.01
CA ASP A 547 -0.12 3.56 -21.12
C ASP A 547 0.62 2.24 -20.91
N CYS A 548 0.21 1.45 -19.92
CA CYS A 548 0.78 0.14 -19.63
C CYS A 548 0.65 -0.80 -20.84
N HIS A 549 -0.53 -0.85 -21.47
CA HIS A 549 -0.76 -1.69 -22.65
C HIS A 549 0.00 -1.19 -23.86
N TYR A 550 0.14 0.12 -24.04
CA TYR A 550 0.96 0.70 -25.12
C TYR A 550 2.43 0.29 -24.98
N LEU A 551 3.02 0.48 -23.79
CA LEU A 551 4.41 0.08 -23.52
C LEU A 551 4.63 -1.43 -23.72
N MET A 552 3.66 -2.25 -23.29
CA MET A 552 3.71 -3.70 -23.50
C MET A 552 3.61 -4.06 -24.98
N LEU A 553 2.69 -3.44 -25.71
CA LEU A 553 2.49 -3.70 -27.13
C LEU A 553 3.73 -3.34 -27.95
N GLU A 554 4.37 -2.21 -27.67
CA GLU A 554 5.63 -1.82 -28.32
C GLU A 554 6.76 -2.82 -28.04
N ALA A 555 6.89 -3.29 -26.80
CA ALA A 555 7.90 -4.27 -26.45
C ALA A 555 7.64 -5.63 -27.13
N CYS A 556 6.38 -6.05 -27.21
CA CYS A 556 5.95 -7.26 -27.90
C CYS A 556 6.14 -7.19 -29.42
N GLU A 557 5.84 -6.05 -30.04
CA GLU A 557 6.02 -5.84 -31.49
C GLU A 557 7.49 -5.82 -31.87
N LEU A 558 8.32 -5.14 -31.09
CA LEU A 558 9.76 -5.04 -31.35
C LEU A 558 10.45 -6.39 -31.13
N ASN A 559 10.10 -7.08 -30.03
CA ASN A 559 10.64 -8.38 -29.62
C ASN A 559 12.17 -8.47 -29.78
N SER A 560 12.88 -7.39 -29.42
CA SER A 560 14.33 -7.29 -29.44
C SER A 560 14.76 -6.26 -28.39
N VAL A 561 15.94 -6.43 -27.82
CA VAL A 561 16.51 -5.54 -26.82
C VAL A 561 17.60 -4.69 -27.47
N SER A 562 17.53 -3.37 -27.33
CA SER A 562 18.56 -2.46 -27.85
C SER A 562 19.70 -2.25 -26.83
N GLU A 563 20.84 -1.75 -27.29
CA GLU A 563 21.93 -1.33 -26.40
C GLU A 563 21.48 -0.23 -25.42
N GLU A 564 20.59 0.66 -25.83
CA GLU A 564 20.02 1.69 -24.96
C GLU A 564 19.15 1.07 -23.85
N ASP A 565 18.37 0.02 -24.16
CA ASP A 565 17.61 -0.74 -23.16
C ASP A 565 18.53 -1.38 -22.12
N TYR A 566 19.63 -2.02 -22.54
CA TYR A 566 20.62 -2.58 -21.61
C TYR A 566 21.30 -1.51 -20.75
N ASN A 567 21.61 -0.34 -21.33
CA ASN A 567 22.17 0.78 -20.59
C ASN A 567 21.20 1.34 -19.54
N ASP A 568 19.90 1.45 -19.86
CA ASP A 568 18.88 1.87 -18.90
C ASP A 568 18.71 0.87 -17.76
N LEU A 569 18.64 -0.42 -18.08
CA LEU A 569 18.55 -1.51 -17.10
C LEU A 569 19.79 -1.55 -16.20
N GLY A 570 20.99 -1.44 -16.78
CA GLY A 570 22.25 -1.42 -16.04
C GLY A 570 22.38 -0.23 -15.10
N ARG A 571 21.94 0.97 -15.51
CA ARG A 571 21.89 2.16 -14.62
C ARG A 571 20.92 1.99 -13.45
N ALA A 572 19.87 1.18 -13.61
CA ALA A 572 18.97 0.81 -12.52
C ALA A 572 19.48 -0.36 -11.65
N GLY A 573 20.65 -0.90 -11.97
CA GLY A 573 21.25 -2.05 -11.30
C GLY A 573 20.62 -3.39 -11.69
N LEU A 574 19.81 -3.47 -12.75
CA LEU A 574 19.18 -4.72 -13.18
C LEU A 574 20.09 -5.46 -14.16
N GLY A 575 20.58 -6.64 -13.74
CA GLY A 575 21.59 -7.39 -14.47
C GLY A 575 21.19 -8.82 -14.84
N SER A 576 22.18 -9.64 -15.17
CA SER A 576 22.02 -11.03 -15.64
C SER A 576 21.35 -11.95 -14.60
N CYS A 577 21.45 -11.67 -13.30
CA CYS A 577 20.79 -12.44 -12.25
C CYS A 577 19.27 -12.39 -12.42
N LEU A 578 18.72 -11.18 -12.57
CA LEU A 578 17.29 -10.96 -12.73
C LEU A 578 16.80 -11.07 -14.17
N LEU A 579 17.61 -10.73 -15.17
CA LEU A 579 17.18 -10.66 -16.58
C LEU A 579 17.59 -11.88 -17.40
N GLY A 580 18.58 -12.64 -16.95
CA GLY A 580 19.09 -13.81 -17.67
C GLY A 580 18.00 -14.84 -17.95
N GLY A 581 17.97 -15.33 -19.20
CA GLY A 581 17.03 -16.34 -19.67
C GLY A 581 15.59 -15.86 -19.84
N LEU A 582 15.31 -14.54 -19.72
CA LEU A 582 14.01 -13.96 -20.07
C LEU A 582 13.93 -13.63 -21.56
N PRO A 583 12.76 -13.80 -22.21
CA PRO A 583 12.61 -13.49 -23.62
C PRO A 583 12.79 -12.00 -23.91
N ASP A 584 13.26 -11.66 -25.11
CA ASP A 584 13.64 -10.30 -25.50
C ASP A 584 12.51 -9.29 -25.31
N TRP A 585 11.26 -9.62 -25.67
CA TRP A 585 10.12 -8.73 -25.44
C TRP A 585 9.92 -8.38 -23.96
N LEU A 586 10.23 -9.29 -23.03
CA LEU A 586 10.06 -9.07 -21.60
C LEU A 586 11.19 -8.20 -21.03
N VAL A 587 12.42 -8.42 -21.49
CA VAL A 587 13.57 -7.56 -21.15
C VAL A 587 13.35 -6.14 -21.69
N ALA A 588 12.89 -6.03 -22.94
CA ALA A 588 12.55 -4.75 -23.56
C ALA A 588 11.39 -4.03 -22.85
N TYR A 589 10.41 -4.77 -22.32
CA TYR A 589 9.34 -4.22 -21.49
C TYR A 589 9.89 -3.72 -20.14
N ALA A 590 10.75 -4.49 -19.48
CA ALA A 590 11.39 -4.08 -18.23
C ALA A 590 12.20 -2.78 -18.40
N ALA A 591 12.94 -2.61 -19.51
CA ALA A 591 13.67 -1.38 -19.80
C ALA A 591 12.73 -0.17 -19.95
N ARG A 592 11.60 -0.33 -20.63
CA ARG A 592 10.56 0.72 -20.74
C ARG A 592 9.96 1.07 -19.39
N LEU A 593 9.72 0.09 -18.53
CA LEU A 593 9.28 0.33 -17.16
C LEU A 593 10.34 1.09 -16.36
N VAL A 594 11.63 0.74 -16.47
CA VAL A 594 12.71 1.48 -15.81
C VAL A 594 12.75 2.95 -16.26
N ARG A 595 12.54 3.25 -17.55
CA ARG A 595 12.42 4.63 -18.02
C ARG A 595 11.25 5.36 -17.35
N PHE A 596 10.10 4.70 -17.21
CA PHE A 596 8.97 5.27 -16.49
C PHE A 596 9.26 5.47 -14.99
N ILE A 597 9.89 4.49 -14.33
CA ILE A 597 10.27 4.57 -12.91
C ILE A 597 11.23 5.75 -12.67
N ASN A 598 12.19 5.95 -13.57
CA ASN A 598 13.09 7.12 -13.55
C ASN A 598 12.33 8.43 -13.81
N PHE A 599 11.36 8.43 -14.72
CA PHE A 599 10.47 9.59 -14.89
C PHE A 599 9.68 9.89 -13.60
N GLU A 600 9.12 8.88 -12.93
CA GLU A 600 8.42 9.02 -11.66
C GLU A 600 9.34 9.60 -10.58
N ARG A 601 10.58 9.10 -10.44
CA ARG A 601 11.61 9.61 -9.52
C ARG A 601 11.80 11.13 -9.65
N THR A 602 11.72 11.68 -10.87
CA THR A 602 11.89 13.13 -11.11
C THR A 602 10.65 13.98 -10.82
N LYS A 603 9.45 13.39 -10.85
CA LYS A 603 8.17 14.12 -10.71
C LYS A 603 7.55 13.99 -9.34
N LEU A 604 7.81 12.88 -8.67
CA LEU A 604 7.19 12.54 -7.41
C LEU A 604 7.56 13.49 -6.25
N PRO A 605 8.80 14.02 -6.12
CA PRO A 605 9.15 14.94 -5.03
C PRO A 605 8.22 16.15 -4.96
N GLU A 606 7.88 16.75 -6.11
CA GLU A 606 6.98 17.91 -6.16
C GLU A 606 5.54 17.56 -5.71
N ALA A 607 5.07 16.35 -6.07
CA ALA A 607 3.75 15.87 -5.67
C ALA A 607 3.67 15.59 -4.17
N ILE A 608 4.70 14.97 -3.60
CA ILE A 608 4.84 14.69 -2.17
C ILE A 608 4.95 16.01 -1.39
N LEU A 609 5.84 16.92 -1.80
CA LEU A 609 6.04 18.20 -1.15
C LEU A 609 4.72 18.98 -1.07
N LYS A 610 3.98 19.05 -2.18
CA LYS A 610 2.67 19.73 -2.19
C LYS A 610 1.71 19.14 -1.16
N HIS A 611 1.63 17.81 -1.08
CA HIS A 611 0.77 17.12 -0.12
C HIS A 611 1.22 17.35 1.33
N ASN A 612 2.51 17.19 1.62
CA ASN A 612 3.07 17.40 2.97
C ASN A 612 2.80 18.83 3.47
N LEU A 613 2.94 19.83 2.59
CA LEU A 613 2.61 21.21 2.92
C LEU A 613 1.12 21.43 3.16
N GLU A 614 0.24 20.79 2.38
CA GLU A 614 -1.21 20.87 2.57
C GLU A 614 -1.63 20.24 3.91
N GLU A 615 -1.07 19.10 4.28
CA GLU A 615 -1.35 18.42 5.55
C GLU A 615 -0.78 19.18 6.75
N LYS A 616 0.50 19.57 6.71
CA LYS A 616 1.15 20.28 7.83
C LYS A 616 0.55 21.66 8.09
N ARG A 617 0.07 22.36 7.06
CA ARG A 617 -0.61 23.67 7.22
C ARG A 617 -1.91 23.59 8.04
N LYS A 618 -2.49 22.41 8.23
CA LYS A 618 -3.66 22.21 9.10
C LYS A 618 -3.32 22.38 10.58
N TYR A 619 -2.06 22.15 10.95
CA TYR A 619 -1.61 22.10 12.35
C TYR A 619 -0.51 23.12 12.68
N PHE A 620 0.30 23.52 11.70
CA PHE A 620 1.45 24.40 11.89
C PHE A 620 1.33 25.71 11.09
N SER A 621 1.64 26.84 11.73
CA SER A 621 1.61 28.17 11.12
C SER A 621 2.90 28.54 10.38
N GLU A 622 4.05 27.99 10.81
CA GLU A 622 5.35 28.14 10.17
C GLU A 622 5.87 26.76 9.78
N ILE A 623 6.29 26.59 8.51
CA ILE A 623 6.82 25.32 7.98
C ILE A 623 8.15 25.62 7.30
N CYS A 624 9.20 24.89 7.67
CA CYS A 624 10.51 25.02 7.04
C CYS A 624 10.51 24.35 5.66
N LEU A 625 10.36 25.15 4.61
CA LEU A 625 10.26 24.65 3.23
C LEU A 625 11.47 23.83 2.78
N GLU A 626 12.67 24.14 3.27
CA GLU A 626 13.90 23.42 2.90
C GLU A 626 13.90 21.99 3.45
N VAL A 627 13.48 21.83 4.71
CA VAL A 627 13.34 20.51 5.35
C VAL A 627 12.28 19.68 4.63
N GLU A 628 11.09 20.24 4.38
CA GLU A 628 10.03 19.50 3.69
C GLU A 628 10.43 19.08 2.27
N ARG A 629 11.23 19.89 1.60
CA ARG A 629 11.74 19.56 0.26
C ARG A 629 12.72 18.39 0.33
N SER A 630 13.68 18.43 1.25
CA SER A 630 14.61 17.34 1.48
C SER A 630 13.87 16.05 1.84
N ASP A 631 12.87 16.13 2.72
CA ASP A 631 12.04 14.98 3.12
C ASP A 631 11.29 14.40 1.92
N ALA A 632 10.70 15.26 1.07
CA ALA A 632 9.99 14.81 -0.13
C ALA A 632 10.91 14.13 -1.16
N GLU A 633 12.16 14.61 -1.30
CA GLU A 633 13.18 14.00 -2.16
C GLU A 633 13.58 12.61 -1.64
N VAL A 634 13.84 12.46 -0.34
CA VAL A 634 14.15 11.17 0.31
C VAL A 634 12.96 10.20 0.19
N GLN A 635 11.74 10.67 0.42
CA GLN A 635 10.54 9.85 0.29
C GLN A 635 10.32 9.37 -1.15
N ALA A 636 10.57 10.23 -2.16
CA ALA A 636 10.49 9.84 -3.56
C ALA A 636 11.56 8.80 -3.94
N GLU A 637 12.77 8.91 -3.39
CA GLU A 637 13.83 7.91 -3.56
C GLU A 637 13.42 6.55 -2.95
N GLY A 638 12.74 6.56 -1.80
CA GLY A 638 12.13 5.36 -1.22
C GLY A 638 11.13 4.70 -2.18
N VAL A 639 10.26 5.49 -2.81
CA VAL A 639 9.31 4.96 -3.81
C VAL A 639 10.04 4.40 -5.04
N TYR A 640 11.08 5.08 -5.53
CA TYR A 640 11.90 4.58 -6.64
C TYR A 640 12.48 3.19 -6.35
N ASN A 641 13.08 3.00 -5.17
CA ASN A 641 13.60 1.70 -4.74
C ASN A 641 12.49 0.65 -4.64
N GLN A 642 11.34 1.00 -4.07
CA GLN A 642 10.18 0.12 -4.00
C GLN A 642 9.66 -0.28 -5.40
N ARG A 643 9.68 0.62 -6.39
CA ARG A 643 9.29 0.30 -7.77
C ARG A 643 10.23 -0.71 -8.41
N LEU A 644 11.54 -0.58 -8.21
CA LEU A 644 12.51 -1.54 -8.72
C LEU A 644 12.36 -2.91 -8.05
N GLN A 645 12.13 -2.94 -6.73
CA GLN A 645 11.81 -4.18 -6.01
C GLN A 645 10.53 -4.82 -6.57
N ASN A 646 9.45 -4.05 -6.77
CA ASN A 646 8.19 -4.54 -7.36
C ASN A 646 8.38 -5.10 -8.78
N LEU A 647 9.24 -4.47 -9.60
CA LEU A 647 9.60 -4.99 -10.92
C LEU A 647 10.34 -6.33 -10.81
N ALA A 648 11.33 -6.44 -9.92
CA ALA A 648 12.05 -7.70 -9.72
C ALA A 648 11.12 -8.84 -9.24
N VAL A 649 10.24 -8.54 -8.28
CA VAL A 649 9.19 -9.48 -7.82
C VAL A 649 8.29 -9.93 -8.98
N THR A 650 7.87 -8.99 -9.83
CA THR A 650 7.02 -9.25 -11.00
C THR A 650 7.72 -10.16 -11.99
N LEU A 651 8.98 -9.88 -12.33
CA LEU A 651 9.76 -10.69 -13.25
C LEU A 651 10.01 -12.11 -12.71
N ASP A 652 10.24 -12.26 -11.41
CA ASP A 652 10.40 -13.57 -10.77
C ASP A 652 9.13 -14.43 -10.87
N LYS A 653 7.97 -13.85 -10.52
CA LYS A 653 6.65 -14.51 -10.66
C LYS A 653 6.38 -14.93 -12.10
N VAL A 654 6.63 -14.03 -13.06
CA VAL A 654 6.41 -14.29 -14.49
C VAL A 654 7.38 -15.35 -15.02
N ARG A 655 8.66 -15.30 -14.65
CA ARG A 655 9.66 -16.32 -14.98
C ARG A 655 9.23 -17.70 -14.52
N TYR A 656 8.77 -17.81 -13.27
CA TYR A 656 8.29 -19.08 -12.73
C TYR A 656 7.15 -19.67 -13.56
N VAL A 657 6.14 -18.85 -13.89
CA VAL A 657 5.00 -19.27 -14.73
C VAL A 657 5.46 -19.69 -16.12
N MET A 658 6.35 -18.93 -16.76
CA MET A 658 6.88 -19.27 -18.08
C MET A 658 7.69 -20.57 -18.06
N ARG A 659 8.50 -20.81 -17.02
CA ARG A 659 9.23 -22.07 -16.84
C ARG A 659 8.27 -23.25 -16.70
N CYS A 660 7.19 -23.09 -15.94
CA CYS A 660 6.18 -24.14 -15.77
C CYS A 660 5.41 -24.46 -17.07
N ILE A 661 5.16 -23.47 -17.92
CA ILE A 661 4.35 -23.62 -19.14
C ILE A 661 5.20 -24.03 -20.34
N PHE A 662 6.35 -23.38 -20.54
CA PHE A 662 7.19 -23.51 -21.75
C PHE A 662 8.48 -24.32 -21.51
N GLY A 663 8.79 -24.67 -20.25
CA GLY A 663 10.04 -25.30 -19.84
C GLY A 663 11.20 -24.29 -19.78
N ASP A 664 11.45 -23.61 -20.90
CA ASP A 664 12.44 -22.55 -21.04
C ASP A 664 11.72 -21.20 -21.26
N PRO A 665 11.85 -20.22 -20.33
CA PRO A 665 11.20 -18.92 -20.47
C PRO A 665 11.55 -18.17 -21.76
N MET A 666 12.73 -18.38 -22.35
CA MET A 666 13.12 -17.78 -23.64
C MET A 666 12.17 -18.16 -24.78
N LYS A 667 11.45 -19.28 -24.66
CA LYS A 667 10.51 -19.77 -25.67
C LYS A 667 9.09 -19.20 -25.49
N ALA A 668 8.85 -18.40 -24.45
CA ALA A 668 7.55 -17.81 -24.21
C ALA A 668 7.25 -16.73 -25.29
N PRO A 669 6.20 -16.90 -26.10
CA PRO A 669 5.84 -15.92 -27.13
C PRO A 669 5.30 -14.63 -26.50
N PRO A 670 5.40 -13.47 -27.18
CA PRO A 670 4.81 -12.22 -26.68
C PRO A 670 3.32 -12.37 -26.34
N PRO A 671 2.83 -11.86 -25.19
CA PRO A 671 1.43 -12.01 -24.78
C PRO A 671 0.47 -11.10 -25.56
N LEU A 672 0.97 -10.03 -26.19
CA LEU A 672 0.20 -9.13 -27.04
C LEU A 672 0.69 -9.22 -28.49
N GLU A 673 -0.25 -9.23 -29.43
CA GLU A 673 0.07 -9.21 -30.86
C GLU A 673 -0.84 -8.25 -31.60
N LYS A 674 -0.23 -7.28 -32.30
CA LYS A 674 -0.96 -6.35 -33.17
C LYS A 674 -1.54 -7.08 -34.36
N LEU A 675 -2.79 -6.76 -34.68
CA LEU A 675 -3.49 -7.33 -35.82
C LEU A 675 -3.02 -6.71 -37.13
N SER A 676 -2.81 -7.55 -38.14
CA SER A 676 -2.67 -7.08 -39.52
C SER A 676 -4.01 -6.51 -40.02
N PRO A 677 -4.01 -5.66 -41.07
CA PRO A 677 -5.24 -5.15 -41.67
C PRO A 677 -6.24 -6.27 -42.05
N GLU A 678 -5.76 -7.40 -42.55
CA GLU A 678 -6.58 -8.56 -42.94
C GLU A 678 -7.18 -9.27 -41.71
N ALA A 679 -6.41 -9.38 -40.63
CA ALA A 679 -6.89 -9.91 -39.36
C ALA A 679 -7.95 -8.99 -38.73
N VAL A 680 -7.79 -7.66 -38.86
CA VAL A 680 -8.83 -6.68 -38.45
C VAL A 680 -10.12 -6.89 -39.24
N VAL A 681 -10.05 -7.13 -40.56
CA VAL A 681 -11.26 -7.43 -41.36
C VAL A 681 -11.90 -8.75 -40.92
N SER A 682 -11.09 -9.75 -40.60
CA SER A 682 -11.59 -11.05 -40.11
C SER A 682 -12.32 -10.88 -38.78
N PHE A 683 -11.76 -10.09 -37.87
CA PHE A 683 -12.38 -9.79 -36.57
C PHE A 683 -13.64 -8.92 -36.69
N LEU A 684 -13.61 -7.85 -37.50
CA LEU A 684 -14.72 -6.91 -37.55
C LEU A 684 -15.83 -7.34 -38.53
N TRP A 685 -15.51 -7.98 -39.67
CA TRP A 685 -16.45 -8.11 -40.80
C TRP A 685 -16.79 -9.55 -41.24
N LYS A 686 -15.84 -10.51 -41.24
CA LYS A 686 -16.02 -11.80 -41.97
C LYS A 686 -15.82 -13.12 -41.21
N GLY A 687 -15.20 -13.14 -40.03
CA GLY A 687 -14.98 -14.38 -39.26
C GLY A 687 -16.26 -14.97 -38.66
N GLU A 688 -16.22 -16.26 -38.29
CA GLU A 688 -17.32 -17.01 -37.66
C GLU A 688 -17.80 -16.39 -36.33
N ASP A 689 -16.95 -15.59 -35.69
CA ASP A 689 -17.25 -14.80 -34.48
C ASP A 689 -16.98 -13.30 -34.70
N SER A 690 -17.13 -12.82 -35.94
CA SER A 690 -16.87 -11.41 -36.23
C SER A 690 -17.91 -10.49 -35.59
N PHE A 691 -17.50 -9.25 -35.31
CA PHE A 691 -18.38 -8.23 -34.74
C PHE A 691 -19.67 -8.03 -35.57
N VAL A 692 -19.57 -8.01 -36.90
CA VAL A 692 -20.74 -7.88 -37.79
C VAL A 692 -21.62 -9.13 -37.79
N GLU A 693 -21.05 -10.34 -37.75
CA GLU A 693 -21.85 -11.56 -37.66
C GLU A 693 -22.60 -11.64 -36.32
N GLU A 694 -21.94 -11.30 -35.20
CA GLU A 694 -22.56 -11.24 -33.88
C GLU A 694 -23.69 -10.21 -33.82
N LEU A 695 -23.50 -9.04 -34.45
CA LEU A 695 -24.56 -8.04 -34.63
C LEU A 695 -25.77 -8.62 -35.38
N LEU A 696 -25.54 -9.26 -36.53
CA LEU A 696 -26.61 -9.84 -37.36
C LEU A 696 -27.37 -10.95 -36.62
N GLN A 697 -26.67 -11.79 -35.85
CA GLN A 697 -27.28 -12.79 -34.98
C GLN A 697 -28.13 -12.15 -33.88
N CYS A 698 -27.61 -11.12 -33.20
CA CYS A 698 -28.34 -10.39 -32.17
C CYS A 698 -29.60 -9.68 -32.72
N MET A 699 -29.57 -9.23 -33.98
CA MET A 699 -30.70 -8.58 -34.65
C MET A 699 -31.79 -9.56 -35.11
N THR A 700 -31.45 -10.85 -35.29
CA THR A 700 -32.35 -11.87 -35.84
C THR A 700 -33.74 -11.95 -35.16
N PRO A 701 -33.85 -11.94 -33.81
CA PRO A 701 -35.16 -11.99 -33.15
C PRO A 701 -35.91 -10.64 -33.12
N HIS A 702 -35.29 -9.54 -33.58
CA HIS A 702 -35.84 -8.18 -33.43
C HIS A 702 -36.13 -7.47 -34.76
N VAL A 703 -35.66 -8.01 -35.89
CA VAL A 703 -35.80 -7.41 -37.23
C VAL A 703 -36.53 -8.39 -38.16
N ALA A 704 -37.40 -7.88 -39.04
CA ALA A 704 -38.10 -8.70 -40.03
C ALA A 704 -37.11 -9.48 -40.92
N GLU A 705 -37.40 -10.76 -41.16
CA GLU A 705 -36.50 -11.68 -41.87
C GLU A 705 -36.10 -11.16 -43.27
N SER A 706 -37.04 -10.56 -44.01
CA SER A 706 -36.78 -9.97 -45.33
C SER A 706 -35.79 -8.81 -45.27
N ALA A 707 -35.92 -7.91 -44.29
CA ALA A 707 -35.01 -6.79 -44.09
C ALA A 707 -33.62 -7.25 -43.62
N LEU A 708 -33.57 -8.28 -42.77
CA LEU A 708 -32.31 -8.87 -42.31
C LEU A 708 -31.56 -9.57 -43.45
N ASN A 709 -32.26 -10.28 -44.33
CA ASN A 709 -31.66 -10.93 -45.50
C ASN A 709 -31.14 -9.91 -46.52
N ASP A 710 -31.84 -8.80 -46.72
CA ASP A 710 -31.35 -7.66 -47.51
C ASP A 710 -30.05 -7.08 -46.90
N LEU A 711 -30.04 -6.82 -45.59
CA LEU A 711 -28.84 -6.32 -44.89
C LEU A 711 -27.66 -7.30 -45.02
N LYS A 712 -27.88 -8.60 -44.82
CA LYS A 712 -26.86 -9.66 -45.01
C LYS A 712 -26.29 -9.63 -46.42
N SER A 713 -27.13 -9.46 -47.44
CA SER A 713 -26.68 -9.38 -48.84
C SER A 713 -25.80 -8.13 -49.10
N LYS A 714 -26.19 -6.98 -48.55
CA LYS A 714 -25.47 -5.71 -48.67
C LYS A 714 -24.14 -5.72 -47.92
N VAL A 715 -24.07 -6.39 -46.76
CA VAL A 715 -22.83 -6.60 -45.98
C VAL A 715 -21.84 -7.45 -46.78
N ARG A 716 -22.32 -8.55 -47.41
CA ARG A 716 -21.48 -9.41 -48.27
C ARG A 716 -20.91 -8.66 -49.48
N ALA A 717 -21.69 -7.75 -50.07
CA ALA A 717 -21.28 -6.94 -51.21
C ALA A 717 -20.22 -5.86 -50.87
N ARG A 718 -20.07 -5.50 -49.59
CA ARG A 718 -19.18 -4.42 -49.11
C ARG A 718 -17.94 -4.92 -48.39
N ASP A 719 -17.39 -6.03 -48.88
CA ASP A 719 -16.18 -6.63 -48.33
C ASP A 719 -14.97 -5.66 -48.37
N PRO A 720 -14.41 -5.28 -47.20
CA PRO A 720 -13.25 -4.40 -47.16
C PRO A 720 -11.98 -4.95 -47.80
N LEU A 721 -11.83 -6.29 -47.92
CA LEU A 721 -10.63 -6.93 -48.48
C LEU A 721 -10.39 -6.65 -49.97
N VAL A 722 -11.41 -6.14 -50.68
CA VAL A 722 -11.31 -5.84 -52.12
C VAL A 722 -10.51 -4.55 -52.39
N SER A 723 -10.27 -3.72 -51.36
CA SER A 723 -9.58 -2.43 -51.48
C SER A 723 -8.06 -2.55 -51.32
N LYS A 724 -7.31 -1.69 -52.03
CA LYS A 724 -5.86 -1.52 -51.81
C LYS A 724 -5.53 -0.86 -50.47
N ASP A 725 -6.43 -0.03 -49.95
CA ASP A 725 -6.35 0.57 -48.62
C ASP A 725 -7.41 -0.10 -47.75
N ILE A 726 -7.02 -1.20 -47.11
CA ILE A 726 -7.91 -2.05 -46.30
C ILE A 726 -8.43 -1.25 -45.10
N GLN A 727 -7.58 -0.48 -44.44
CA GLN A 727 -7.96 0.28 -43.24
C GLN A 727 -9.04 1.32 -43.55
N LYS A 728 -8.87 2.13 -44.61
CA LYS A 728 -9.91 3.08 -45.03
C LYS A 728 -11.16 2.37 -45.53
N ALA A 729 -11.03 1.20 -46.17
CA ALA A 729 -12.18 0.44 -46.62
C ALA A 729 -13.02 -0.11 -45.46
N VAL A 730 -12.36 -0.65 -44.42
CA VAL A 730 -13.03 -1.09 -43.18
C VAL A 730 -13.79 0.06 -42.54
N GLN A 731 -13.14 1.21 -42.38
CA GLN A 731 -13.79 2.41 -41.85
C GLN A 731 -15.03 2.78 -42.67
N LYS A 732 -14.92 2.89 -44.01
CA LYS A 732 -16.07 3.22 -44.87
C LYS A 732 -17.20 2.20 -44.77
N SER A 733 -16.88 0.90 -44.74
CA SER A 733 -17.87 -0.17 -44.61
C SER A 733 -18.57 -0.13 -43.25
N LEU A 734 -17.85 0.15 -42.15
CA LEU A 734 -18.44 0.32 -40.83
C LEU A 734 -19.31 1.57 -40.72
N LEU A 735 -18.88 2.71 -41.29
CA LEU A 735 -19.70 3.94 -41.31
C LEU A 735 -20.99 3.75 -42.12
N TRP A 736 -20.93 3.01 -43.23
CA TRP A 736 -22.14 2.62 -43.95
C TRP A 736 -23.04 1.71 -43.11
N LEU A 737 -22.48 0.68 -42.47
CA LEU A 737 -23.24 -0.24 -41.63
C LEU A 737 -23.90 0.48 -40.44
N ARG A 738 -23.18 1.42 -39.81
CA ARG A 738 -23.71 2.32 -38.78
C ARG A 738 -24.98 3.00 -39.25
N ASP A 739 -24.98 3.57 -40.46
CA ASP A 739 -26.13 4.31 -40.99
C ASP A 739 -27.31 3.38 -41.31
N GLU A 740 -27.08 2.20 -41.87
CA GLU A 740 -28.15 1.20 -42.08
C GLU A 740 -28.77 0.75 -40.76
N VAL A 741 -27.95 0.41 -39.75
CA VAL A 741 -28.42 -0.03 -38.44
C VAL A 741 -29.17 1.10 -37.73
N ARG A 742 -28.69 2.33 -37.80
CA ARG A 742 -29.31 3.49 -37.15
C ARG A 742 -30.72 3.79 -37.68
N ASN A 743 -30.99 3.47 -38.94
CA ASN A 743 -32.29 3.69 -39.58
C ASN A 743 -33.33 2.61 -39.24
N LEU A 744 -32.99 1.63 -38.38
CA LEU A 744 -33.92 0.60 -37.92
C LEU A 744 -34.69 1.04 -36.65
N PRO A 745 -35.98 0.69 -36.50
CA PRO A 745 -36.79 1.07 -35.34
C PRO A 745 -36.27 0.51 -34.01
N CYS A 746 -36.09 1.36 -33.00
CA CYS A 746 -35.73 0.92 -31.65
C CYS A 746 -36.96 0.50 -30.82
N THR A 747 -36.76 -0.45 -29.89
CA THR A 747 -37.74 -0.86 -28.88
C THR A 747 -37.07 -0.97 -27.50
N TYR A 748 -37.85 -1.23 -26.44
CA TYR A 748 -37.28 -1.53 -25.12
C TYR A 748 -36.43 -2.83 -25.12
N LYS A 749 -36.58 -3.68 -26.14
CA LYS A 749 -35.84 -4.94 -26.33
C LYS A 749 -34.64 -4.82 -27.26
N CYS A 750 -34.60 -3.84 -28.17
CA CYS A 750 -33.51 -3.63 -29.13
C CYS A 750 -33.14 -2.15 -29.28
N ARG A 751 -31.86 -1.82 -29.07
CA ARG A 751 -31.30 -0.46 -29.20
C ARG A 751 -30.36 -0.35 -30.39
N HIS A 752 -30.91 -0.25 -31.60
CA HIS A 752 -30.11 -0.08 -32.82
C HIS A 752 -29.34 1.25 -32.84
N ASP A 753 -29.86 2.27 -32.18
CA ASP A 753 -29.18 3.55 -31.97
C ASP A 753 -27.90 3.41 -31.12
N ALA A 754 -27.93 2.61 -30.06
CA ALA A 754 -26.74 2.28 -29.27
C ALA A 754 -25.74 1.41 -30.04
N ALA A 755 -26.25 0.44 -30.79
CA ALA A 755 -25.42 -0.40 -31.67
C ALA A 755 -24.71 0.43 -32.74
N ALA A 756 -25.40 1.39 -33.38
CA ALA A 756 -24.82 2.31 -34.35
C ALA A 756 -23.71 3.16 -33.72
N ASP A 757 -23.91 3.68 -32.51
CA ASP A 757 -22.86 4.44 -31.81
C ASP A 757 -21.61 3.58 -31.54
N LEU A 758 -21.77 2.31 -31.16
CA LEU A 758 -20.65 1.40 -31.00
C LEU A 758 -19.94 1.09 -32.33
N ILE A 759 -20.69 0.87 -33.42
CA ILE A 759 -20.12 0.69 -34.77
C ILE A 759 -19.32 1.93 -35.17
N HIS A 760 -19.82 3.12 -34.85
CA HIS A 760 -19.12 4.38 -35.10
C HIS A 760 -17.81 4.47 -34.32
N ILE A 761 -17.78 4.06 -33.04
CA ILE A 761 -16.55 4.01 -32.25
C ILE A 761 -15.53 3.03 -32.87
N TYR A 762 -15.96 1.84 -33.30
CA TYR A 762 -15.10 0.89 -34.00
C TYR A 762 -14.57 1.43 -35.33
N ALA A 763 -15.38 2.19 -36.08
CA ALA A 763 -14.97 2.77 -37.36
C ALA A 763 -13.83 3.79 -37.23
N TYR A 764 -13.64 4.38 -36.05
CA TYR A 764 -12.54 5.32 -35.76
C TYR A 764 -11.43 4.71 -34.91
N THR A 765 -11.51 3.42 -34.59
CA THR A 765 -10.44 2.69 -33.90
C THR A 765 -9.39 2.25 -34.92
N LYS A 766 -8.11 2.55 -34.66
CA LYS A 766 -6.99 2.32 -35.58
C LYS A 766 -6.11 1.17 -35.14
N TYR A 767 -5.81 1.09 -33.84
CA TYR A 767 -4.96 0.05 -33.29
C TYR A 767 -5.79 -1.08 -32.69
N PHE A 768 -5.60 -2.28 -33.24
CA PHE A 768 -6.19 -3.51 -32.73
C PHE A 768 -5.10 -4.51 -32.41
N PHE A 769 -5.28 -5.24 -31.33
CA PHE A 769 -4.38 -6.30 -30.92
C PHE A 769 -5.17 -7.48 -30.35
N ARG A 770 -4.54 -8.66 -30.36
CA ARG A 770 -5.02 -9.86 -29.68
C ARG A 770 -4.17 -10.13 -28.44
N VAL A 771 -4.80 -10.72 -27.44
CA VAL A 771 -4.11 -11.31 -26.30
C VAL A 771 -3.92 -12.80 -26.58
N LEU A 772 -2.70 -13.28 -26.39
CA LEU A 772 -2.36 -14.69 -26.53
C LEU A 772 -2.51 -15.39 -25.18
N ASP A 773 -3.55 -16.21 -25.05
CA ASP A 773 -3.81 -16.97 -23.83
C ASP A 773 -2.71 -18.02 -23.60
N TYR A 774 -2.09 -17.98 -22.42
CA TYR A 774 -1.17 -19.03 -21.98
C TYR A 774 -1.93 -20.19 -21.34
N LYS A 775 -1.25 -21.34 -21.16
CA LYS A 775 -1.85 -22.52 -20.53
C LYS A 775 -2.04 -22.28 -19.03
N THR A 776 -3.26 -22.47 -18.53
CA THR A 776 -3.53 -22.53 -17.08
C THR A 776 -2.76 -23.68 -16.43
N PHE A 777 -2.15 -23.44 -15.27
CA PHE A 777 -1.55 -24.49 -14.46
C PHE A 777 -1.77 -24.25 -12.97
N THR A 778 -1.68 -25.33 -12.20
CA THR A 778 -1.80 -25.31 -10.74
C THR A 778 -0.43 -25.63 -10.14
N SER A 779 0.01 -24.84 -9.17
CA SER A 779 1.32 -25.03 -8.56
C SER A 779 1.38 -26.23 -7.61
N PRO A 780 2.60 -26.68 -7.28
CA PRO A 780 2.82 -27.56 -6.14
C PRO A 780 2.28 -26.90 -4.85
N PRO A 781 1.84 -27.70 -3.87
CA PRO A 781 1.22 -27.16 -2.68
C PRO A 781 2.17 -26.27 -1.88
N VAL A 782 1.57 -25.34 -1.14
CA VAL A 782 2.16 -24.67 0.02
C VAL A 782 1.45 -25.20 1.26
N TYR A 783 2.22 -25.47 2.30
CA TYR A 783 1.68 -25.88 3.59
C TYR A 783 1.61 -24.67 4.52
N ILE A 784 0.43 -24.41 5.06
CA ILE A 784 0.14 -23.27 5.93
C ILE A 784 -0.19 -23.83 7.30
N SER A 785 0.63 -23.49 8.27
CA SER A 785 0.44 -23.87 9.65
C SER A 785 -0.55 -22.95 10.38
N PRO A 786 -1.13 -23.40 11.51
CA PRO A 786 -1.94 -22.53 12.36
C PRO A 786 -1.18 -21.28 12.83
N LEU A 787 0.13 -21.40 12.96
CA LEU A 787 1.03 -20.32 13.29
C LEU A 787 1.04 -19.23 12.18
N ASP A 788 0.97 -19.60 10.91
CA ASP A 788 0.92 -18.60 9.81
C ASP A 788 -0.38 -17.77 9.80
N LEU A 789 -1.44 -18.22 10.49
CA LEU A 789 -2.77 -17.59 10.46
C LEU A 789 -3.06 -16.65 11.63
N GLY A 790 -2.21 -16.68 12.68
CA GLY A 790 -2.42 -15.98 13.94
C GLY A 790 -3.36 -16.72 14.92
N PRO A 791 -3.34 -16.37 16.21
CA PRO A 791 -3.96 -17.15 17.29
C PRO A 791 -5.48 -17.33 17.13
N LYS A 792 -6.21 -16.31 16.67
CA LYS A 792 -7.68 -16.39 16.53
C LYS A 792 -8.16 -17.22 15.34
N CYS A 793 -7.37 -17.31 14.27
CA CYS A 793 -7.71 -18.14 13.10
C CYS A 793 -7.25 -19.59 13.30
N ALA A 794 -6.16 -19.81 14.04
CA ALA A 794 -5.68 -21.14 14.42
C ALA A 794 -6.76 -21.98 15.13
N ASP A 795 -7.52 -21.35 16.04
CA ASP A 795 -8.57 -22.03 16.81
C ASP A 795 -9.74 -22.54 15.93
N LYS A 796 -9.98 -21.93 14.77
CA LYS A 796 -11.09 -22.30 13.86
C LYS A 796 -10.75 -23.43 12.90
N LEU A 797 -9.48 -23.56 12.52
CA LEU A 797 -9.01 -24.47 11.46
C LEU A 797 -8.36 -25.77 11.98
N GLY A 798 -8.18 -25.89 13.31
CA GLY A 798 -7.57 -27.05 13.95
C GLY A 798 -6.04 -27.06 13.85
N ALA A 799 -5.40 -28.05 14.48
CA ALA A 799 -3.93 -28.11 14.62
C ALA A 799 -3.17 -28.62 13.37
N GLY A 800 -3.86 -28.92 12.27
CA GLY A 800 -3.26 -29.50 11.06
C GLY A 800 -2.68 -28.44 10.11
N LEU A 801 -1.64 -28.83 9.36
CA LEU A 801 -1.16 -28.05 8.21
C LEU A 801 -2.25 -28.01 7.12
N GLN A 802 -2.61 -26.81 6.68
CA GLN A 802 -3.55 -26.59 5.58
C GLN A 802 -2.80 -26.56 4.25
N GLU A 803 -3.29 -27.33 3.28
CA GLU A 803 -2.73 -27.35 1.93
C GLU A 803 -3.37 -26.26 1.08
N TYR A 804 -2.56 -25.39 0.49
CA TYR A 804 -2.99 -24.40 -0.50
C TYR A 804 -2.28 -24.63 -1.82
N ARG A 805 -2.98 -24.46 -2.94
CA ARG A 805 -2.42 -24.51 -4.29
C ARG A 805 -2.84 -23.28 -5.06
N LYS A 806 -1.89 -22.60 -5.68
CA LYS A 806 -2.18 -21.45 -6.52
C LYS A 806 -2.56 -21.91 -7.92
N ILE A 807 -3.63 -21.33 -8.46
CA ILE A 807 -4.04 -21.51 -9.85
C ILE A 807 -3.59 -20.27 -10.62
N TYR A 808 -2.71 -20.48 -11.60
CA TYR A 808 -2.26 -19.44 -12.50
C TYR A 808 -3.14 -19.46 -13.76
N GLY A 809 -3.92 -18.40 -13.94
CA GLY A 809 -4.85 -18.26 -15.07
C GLY A 809 -4.13 -18.02 -16.41
N GLN A 810 -4.92 -18.01 -17.49
CA GLN A 810 -4.41 -17.89 -18.87
C GLN A 810 -3.72 -16.54 -19.13
N ASN A 811 -4.15 -15.50 -18.41
CA ASN A 811 -3.69 -14.13 -18.59
C ASN A 811 -2.88 -13.64 -17.38
N TYR A 812 -2.41 -14.56 -16.53
CA TYR A 812 -1.67 -14.22 -15.31
C TYR A 812 -0.41 -13.43 -15.60
N CYS A 813 0.41 -13.87 -16.57
CA CYS A 813 1.62 -13.14 -16.94
C CYS A 813 1.30 -11.72 -17.40
N LEU A 814 0.31 -11.55 -18.29
CA LEU A 814 -0.08 -10.23 -18.78
C LEU A 814 -0.63 -9.36 -17.65
N GLY A 815 -1.55 -9.88 -16.82
CA GLY A 815 -2.12 -9.15 -15.68
C GLY A 815 -1.04 -8.74 -14.69
N GLN A 816 -0.14 -9.66 -14.32
CA GLN A 816 0.96 -9.40 -13.39
C GLN A 816 1.95 -8.37 -13.93
N LEU A 817 2.18 -8.34 -15.25
CA LEU A 817 3.02 -7.33 -15.90
C LEU A 817 2.33 -5.96 -15.97
N ILE A 818 1.04 -5.91 -16.31
CA ILE A 818 0.27 -4.66 -16.35
C ILE A 818 0.14 -4.03 -14.95
N PHE A 819 -0.03 -4.85 -13.92
CA PHE A 819 -0.10 -4.40 -12.52
C PHE A 819 1.23 -4.65 -11.77
N TRP A 820 2.37 -4.49 -12.45
CA TRP A 820 3.71 -4.75 -11.89
C TRP A 820 4.00 -3.99 -10.58
N HIS A 821 3.31 -2.88 -10.32
CA HIS A 821 3.47 -2.07 -9.12
C HIS A 821 2.63 -2.59 -7.93
N ASN A 822 1.66 -3.49 -8.15
CA ASN A 822 0.77 -4.03 -7.14
C ASN A 822 1.07 -5.51 -6.87
N GLN A 823 1.74 -5.78 -5.76
CA GLN A 823 2.12 -7.16 -5.38
C GLN A 823 1.07 -7.89 -4.54
N SER A 824 0.03 -7.18 -4.12
CA SER A 824 -1.06 -7.68 -3.29
C SER A 824 -2.19 -8.31 -4.11
N ASP A 825 -2.20 -8.17 -5.43
CA ASP A 825 -3.24 -8.77 -6.27
C ASP A 825 -3.07 -10.31 -6.39
N VAL A 826 -4.04 -11.04 -5.84
CA VAL A 826 -4.08 -12.51 -5.86
C VAL A 826 -4.50 -13.02 -7.24
N GLU A 827 -5.37 -12.29 -7.95
CA GLU A 827 -5.97 -12.69 -9.22
C GLU A 827 -5.80 -11.62 -10.32
N PRO A 828 -4.57 -11.41 -10.83
CA PRO A 828 -4.28 -10.39 -11.83
C PRO A 828 -5.14 -10.49 -13.10
N ASP A 829 -5.51 -11.69 -13.53
CA ASP A 829 -6.39 -11.93 -14.69
C ASP A 829 -7.76 -11.29 -14.49
N CYS A 830 -8.36 -11.47 -13.31
CA CYS A 830 -9.66 -10.93 -12.94
C CYS A 830 -9.60 -9.40 -12.86
N THR A 831 -8.52 -8.86 -12.28
CA THR A 831 -8.27 -7.42 -12.21
C THR A 831 -8.08 -6.82 -13.60
N LEU A 832 -7.33 -7.47 -14.48
CA LEU A 832 -7.11 -7.06 -15.87
C LEU A 832 -8.44 -6.99 -16.63
N ALA A 833 -9.23 -8.06 -16.56
CA ALA A 833 -10.53 -8.12 -17.23
C ALA A 833 -11.51 -7.03 -16.73
N ARG A 834 -11.42 -6.62 -15.46
CA ARG A 834 -12.23 -5.54 -14.88
C ARG A 834 -11.70 -4.16 -15.28
N ALA A 835 -10.39 -3.94 -15.26
CA ALA A 835 -9.75 -2.67 -15.56
C ALA A 835 -9.82 -2.29 -17.04
N SER A 836 -9.82 -3.28 -17.94
CA SER A 836 -9.86 -3.07 -19.39
C SER A 836 -11.24 -2.69 -19.94
N ARG A 837 -12.32 -2.74 -19.12
CA ARG A 837 -13.69 -2.53 -19.59
C ARG A 837 -13.90 -1.11 -20.10
N GLY A 838 -14.30 -0.98 -21.36
CA GLY A 838 -14.65 0.26 -22.02
C GLY A 838 -13.45 1.12 -22.42
N SER A 839 -12.35 1.09 -21.66
CA SER A 839 -11.10 1.77 -22.02
C SER A 839 -10.31 1.01 -23.10
N LEU A 840 -10.22 -0.33 -23.01
CA LEU A 840 -9.52 -1.19 -23.99
C LEU A 840 -10.46 -2.17 -24.69
N SER A 841 -11.33 -2.82 -23.92
CA SER A 841 -12.37 -3.72 -24.42
C SER A 841 -13.67 -2.94 -24.51
N LEU A 842 -14.07 -2.57 -25.73
CA LEU A 842 -15.36 -1.93 -25.95
C LEU A 842 -16.54 -2.85 -25.56
N PRO A 843 -17.74 -2.28 -25.31
CA PRO A 843 -18.92 -3.07 -24.97
C PRO A 843 -19.23 -4.16 -26.00
N ASP A 844 -19.78 -5.27 -25.52
CA ASP A 844 -20.31 -6.35 -26.35
C ASP A 844 -21.55 -5.85 -27.12
N ILE A 845 -21.67 -6.13 -28.42
CA ILE A 845 -22.82 -5.69 -29.22
C ILE A 845 -24.16 -6.28 -28.73
N SER A 846 -24.12 -7.46 -28.09
CA SER A 846 -25.28 -8.11 -27.48
C SER A 846 -25.87 -7.32 -26.29
N SER A 847 -25.10 -6.37 -25.75
CA SER A 847 -25.55 -5.38 -24.76
C SER A 847 -26.88 -4.73 -25.12
N PHE A 848 -27.09 -4.50 -26.43
CA PHE A 848 -28.19 -3.71 -26.95
C PHE A 848 -29.43 -4.53 -27.36
N TYR A 849 -29.38 -5.86 -27.26
CA TYR A 849 -30.42 -6.76 -27.80
C TYR A 849 -30.90 -7.79 -26.77
N ALA A 850 -32.21 -7.94 -26.59
CA ALA A 850 -32.77 -8.84 -25.57
C ALA A 850 -32.56 -10.30 -25.95
N LYS A 851 -32.08 -11.11 -25.00
CA LYS A 851 -32.05 -12.56 -25.15
C LYS A 851 -33.48 -13.08 -25.00
N ALA A 852 -33.89 -14.01 -25.87
CA ALA A 852 -35.27 -14.49 -25.96
C ALA A 852 -35.84 -15.11 -24.66
N HIS A 853 -34.97 -15.57 -23.74
CA HIS A 853 -35.35 -16.36 -22.56
C HIS A 853 -35.05 -15.69 -21.19
N LYS A 854 -34.72 -14.39 -21.13
CA LYS A 854 -34.50 -13.68 -19.84
C LYS A 854 -35.49 -12.53 -19.64
N PRO A 855 -35.95 -12.25 -18.40
CA PRO A 855 -36.80 -11.11 -18.12
C PRO A 855 -36.11 -9.83 -18.60
N SER A 856 -36.81 -9.02 -19.39
CA SER A 856 -36.23 -7.85 -20.04
C SER A 856 -35.90 -6.77 -19.01
N ARG A 857 -34.62 -6.58 -18.69
CA ARG A 857 -34.15 -5.33 -18.08
C ARG A 857 -34.43 -4.19 -19.07
N GLN A 858 -35.03 -3.10 -18.60
CA GLN A 858 -35.29 -1.92 -19.42
C GLN A 858 -33.95 -1.32 -19.87
N ARG A 859 -33.67 -1.36 -21.18
CA ARG A 859 -32.43 -0.82 -21.74
C ARG A 859 -32.57 0.65 -22.05
N VAL A 860 -32.33 1.48 -21.06
CA VAL A 860 -32.38 2.93 -21.20
C VAL A 860 -31.12 3.41 -21.93
N TYR A 861 -31.31 4.00 -23.11
CA TYR A 861 -30.23 4.62 -23.88
C TYR A 861 -30.70 5.96 -24.42
N GLY A 862 -30.21 7.04 -23.82
CA GLY A 862 -30.63 8.38 -24.21
C GLY A 862 -29.47 9.37 -24.23
N PRO A 863 -29.77 10.66 -24.50
CA PRO A 863 -28.76 11.72 -24.54
C PRO A 863 -27.95 11.86 -23.23
N LYS A 864 -28.51 11.50 -22.07
CA LYS A 864 -27.80 11.48 -20.78
C LYS A 864 -26.70 10.40 -20.78
N THR A 865 -27.03 9.17 -21.18
CA THR A 865 -26.08 8.04 -21.27
C THR A 865 -24.93 8.35 -22.21
N VAL A 866 -25.23 8.91 -23.39
CA VAL A 866 -24.21 9.30 -24.38
C VAL A 866 -23.30 10.40 -23.84
N ARG A 867 -23.86 11.43 -23.19
CA ARG A 867 -23.06 12.50 -22.59
C ARG A 867 -22.14 11.97 -21.50
N SER A 868 -22.63 11.05 -20.66
CA SER A 868 -21.83 10.38 -19.63
C SER A 868 -20.69 9.56 -20.26
N MET A 869 -21.00 8.75 -21.28
CA MET A 869 -20.03 7.97 -22.06
C MET A 869 -18.94 8.87 -22.65
N LEU A 870 -19.32 9.93 -23.38
CA LEU A 870 -18.38 10.88 -23.97
C LEU A 870 -17.54 11.61 -22.92
N THR A 871 -18.15 12.03 -21.82
CA THR A 871 -17.42 12.68 -20.72
C THR A 871 -16.38 11.74 -20.12
N ARG A 872 -16.70 10.45 -19.97
CA ARG A 872 -15.74 9.44 -19.51
C ARG A 872 -14.62 9.23 -20.52
N MET A 873 -14.93 9.10 -21.81
CA MET A 873 -13.93 8.94 -22.87
C MET A 873 -12.99 10.16 -22.94
N GLU A 874 -13.52 11.39 -22.82
CA GLU A 874 -12.74 12.63 -22.93
C GLU A 874 -11.95 12.97 -21.66
N LYS A 875 -12.53 12.81 -20.47
CA LYS A 875 -11.92 13.24 -19.19
C LYS A 875 -11.22 12.12 -18.41
N HIS A 876 -11.65 10.88 -18.60
CA HIS A 876 -11.16 9.73 -17.83
C HIS A 876 -10.94 8.50 -18.74
N PRO A 877 -10.17 8.62 -19.84
CA PRO A 877 -10.03 7.58 -20.87
C PRO A 877 -9.49 6.25 -20.32
N GLN A 878 -8.70 6.31 -19.25
CA GLN A 878 -8.04 5.16 -18.64
C GLN A 878 -8.88 4.45 -17.58
N ARG A 879 -10.01 5.05 -17.15
CA ARG A 879 -10.86 4.45 -16.11
C ARG A 879 -11.81 3.42 -16.74
N PRO A 880 -12.00 2.26 -16.08
CA PRO A 880 -12.97 1.28 -16.55
C PRO A 880 -14.37 1.89 -16.58
N TRP A 881 -15.18 1.50 -17.55
CA TRP A 881 -16.59 1.88 -17.62
C TRP A 881 -17.37 1.16 -16.51
N PRO A 882 -18.40 1.79 -15.92
CA PRO A 882 -19.13 1.16 -14.84
C PRO A 882 -19.93 -0.02 -15.41
N LYS A 883 -20.26 -0.98 -14.55
CA LYS A 883 -21.30 -1.96 -14.89
C LYS A 883 -22.66 -1.26 -14.79
N ASP A 884 -22.98 -0.46 -15.81
CA ASP A 884 -24.28 0.21 -15.93
C ASP A 884 -25.36 -0.74 -16.47
N GLN A 885 -26.62 -0.29 -16.50
CA GLN A 885 -27.74 -1.08 -17.01
C GLN A 885 -27.64 -1.46 -18.49
N ILE A 886 -26.86 -0.74 -19.31
CA ILE A 886 -26.77 -1.00 -20.76
C ILE A 886 -25.42 -1.56 -21.24
N TRP A 887 -24.30 -1.32 -20.56
CA TRP A 887 -23.00 -1.77 -21.03
C TRP A 887 -22.66 -3.15 -20.46
N SER A 888 -22.64 -4.16 -21.32
CA SER A 888 -22.09 -5.47 -20.99
C SER A 888 -20.78 -5.70 -21.73
N PHE A 889 -19.88 -6.47 -21.11
CA PHE A 889 -18.54 -6.74 -21.64
C PHE A 889 -18.33 -8.25 -21.67
N LYS A 890 -17.62 -8.73 -22.69
CA LYS A 890 -17.24 -10.16 -22.77
C LYS A 890 -16.41 -10.54 -21.55
N SER A 891 -16.61 -11.74 -21.03
CA SER A 891 -15.83 -12.27 -19.90
C SER A 891 -14.38 -12.52 -20.27
N SER A 892 -14.12 -12.89 -21.54
CA SER A 892 -12.81 -13.21 -22.09
C SER A 892 -12.70 -12.70 -23.54
N PRO A 893 -12.59 -11.37 -23.76
CA PRO A 893 -12.40 -10.82 -25.09
C PRO A 893 -11.02 -11.25 -25.63
N LYS A 894 -11.00 -11.83 -26.83
CA LYS A 894 -9.75 -12.22 -27.53
C LYS A 894 -9.08 -11.07 -28.26
N PHE A 895 -9.84 -10.00 -28.53
CA PHE A 895 -9.42 -8.86 -29.33
C PHE A 895 -9.74 -7.56 -28.60
N PHE A 896 -8.83 -6.61 -28.71
CA PHE A 896 -8.88 -5.33 -28.02
C PHE A 896 -8.55 -4.20 -28.99
N GLY A 897 -9.08 -3.02 -28.70
CA GLY A 897 -8.88 -1.83 -29.50
C GLY A 897 -9.92 -0.78 -29.14
N SER A 898 -9.48 0.46 -28.98
CA SER A 898 -10.39 1.58 -28.72
C SER A 898 -9.79 2.91 -29.21
N PRO A 899 -10.64 3.92 -29.47
CA PRO A 899 -10.14 5.26 -29.80
C PRO A 899 -9.39 5.92 -28.64
N MET A 900 -9.63 5.48 -27.40
CA MET A 900 -8.89 5.98 -26.23
C MET A 900 -7.46 5.46 -26.23
N LEU A 901 -7.25 4.19 -26.61
CA LEU A 901 -5.90 3.67 -26.82
C LEU A 901 -5.21 4.40 -27.97
N ASP A 902 -5.91 4.62 -29.09
CA ASP A 902 -5.35 5.38 -30.21
C ASP A 902 -4.92 6.79 -29.80
N ALA A 903 -5.68 7.45 -28.93
CA ALA A 903 -5.36 8.76 -28.40
C ALA A 903 -4.07 8.76 -27.57
N VAL A 904 -3.87 7.73 -26.73
CA VAL A 904 -2.63 7.54 -25.95
C VAL A 904 -1.44 7.26 -26.87
N ILE A 905 -1.57 6.31 -27.80
CA ILE A 905 -0.49 5.94 -28.74
C ILE A 905 -0.03 7.12 -29.57
N ASN A 906 -0.97 7.93 -30.08
CA ASN A 906 -0.62 9.07 -30.94
C ASN A 906 -0.32 10.35 -30.13
N ASN A 907 -0.48 10.33 -28.80
CA ASN A 907 -0.45 11.51 -27.94
C ASN A 907 -1.35 12.65 -28.46
N THR A 908 -2.59 12.30 -28.84
CA THR A 908 -3.59 13.22 -29.39
C THR A 908 -4.91 13.12 -28.64
N PRO A 909 -5.75 14.18 -28.61
CA PRO A 909 -7.13 14.02 -28.17
C PRO A 909 -7.89 13.04 -29.07
N LEU A 910 -9.05 12.57 -28.58
CA LEU A 910 -9.97 11.74 -29.37
C LEU A 910 -10.30 12.38 -30.72
N ASP A 911 -10.56 11.53 -31.72
CA ASP A 911 -10.88 11.97 -33.07
C ASP A 911 -12.07 12.94 -33.09
N ARG A 912 -11.85 14.12 -33.68
CA ARG A 912 -12.83 15.21 -33.67
C ARG A 912 -14.08 14.87 -34.45
N GLU A 913 -13.96 14.17 -35.57
CA GLU A 913 -15.11 13.78 -36.39
C GLU A 913 -15.93 12.72 -35.66
N MET A 914 -15.25 11.77 -35.02
CA MET A 914 -15.91 10.74 -34.20
C MET A 914 -16.76 11.39 -33.10
N VAL A 915 -16.12 12.24 -32.28
CA VAL A 915 -16.76 12.91 -31.13
C VAL A 915 -17.87 13.85 -31.59
N HIS A 916 -17.62 14.63 -32.65
CA HIS A 916 -18.60 15.56 -33.19
C HIS A 916 -19.88 14.85 -33.64
N TRP A 917 -19.75 13.73 -34.36
CA TRP A 917 -20.90 12.94 -34.78
C TRP A 917 -21.67 12.38 -33.57
N LEU A 918 -20.98 11.80 -32.58
CA LEU A 918 -21.65 11.27 -31.38
C LEU A 918 -22.43 12.36 -30.60
N LYS A 919 -21.90 13.59 -30.54
CA LYS A 919 -22.54 14.74 -29.88
C LYS A 919 -23.78 15.26 -30.63
N HIS A 920 -23.77 15.25 -31.96
CA HIS A 920 -24.78 15.92 -32.78
C HIS A 920 -25.63 14.99 -33.66
N ARG A 921 -25.46 13.67 -33.52
CA ARG A 921 -26.20 12.69 -34.32
C ARG A 921 -27.73 12.88 -34.17
N PRO A 922 -28.50 12.74 -35.26
CA PRO A 922 -29.94 12.96 -35.24
C PRO A 922 -30.66 11.90 -34.38
N ALA A 923 -31.67 12.33 -33.63
CA ALA A 923 -32.53 11.45 -32.85
C ALA A 923 -33.65 10.91 -33.75
N ILE A 924 -33.41 9.76 -34.40
CA ILE A 924 -34.35 9.15 -35.37
C ILE A 924 -35.47 8.39 -34.64
N PHE A 925 -35.12 7.56 -33.66
CA PHE A 925 -36.05 6.79 -32.83
C PHE A 925 -35.82 7.12 -31.35
N GLN A 926 -36.40 8.23 -30.87
CA GLN A 926 -36.33 8.60 -29.46
C GLN A 926 -37.57 8.05 -28.74
N ALA A 927 -37.38 7.08 -27.86
CA ALA A 927 -38.51 6.50 -27.15
C ALA A 927 -38.98 7.41 -26.01
N MET A 928 -40.28 7.40 -25.71
CA MET A 928 -40.83 8.19 -24.59
C MET A 928 -40.26 7.77 -23.23
N TRP A 929 -39.82 6.51 -23.09
CA TRP A 929 -39.20 5.97 -21.87
C TRP A 929 -37.71 6.34 -21.70
N ASP A 930 -37.11 7.06 -22.65
CA ASP A 930 -35.71 7.54 -22.56
C ASP A 930 -35.60 8.97 -21.97
N ARG A 931 -36.71 9.57 -21.53
CA ARG A 931 -36.77 10.94 -20.97
C ARG A 931 -36.41 10.98 -19.48
#